data_AF-A0A2A2AH06-F1
#
_entry.id   AF-A0A2A2AH06-F1
#
_cell.length_a   1.000
_cell.length_b   1.000
_cell.length_c   1.000
_cell.angle_alpha   90.00
_cell.angle_beta   90.00
_cell.angle_gamma   90.00
#
_symmetry.space_group_name_H-M   'P 1'
#
loop_
_entity.id
_entity.type
_entity.pdbx_description
1 polymer ?
#
loop_
_entity_poly.entity_id
_entity_poly.type
_entity_poly.pdbx_seq_one_letter_code
_entity_poly.pdbx_strand_id
1 'polypeptide(L)'
;MNTAFRKPLPGAALDYFDARSAVEALSPGAWARLPYTARVHAENIVRRAEPARINDYLGQLIGRLRTLDFPWYPARVVCHDILGQTALVDLAGLREAIAAQGGDPAQVNPVVPVQLIVDHSLAVEAPGSDPDAFAKNRAIEERRNEDRFHFIEWCRSAFDKVDVIPAGNGIMHQINLEKMSPVIQAQGGVAYPDTCVGTDSHTPHVDALGVISVGVGGLEAENVMLGRASWMRTPEIVGVRLDGRRQEGITATDIVLALTEFLRQQKVVGAYLEFHGEGAASLTVGDRATIANMAPEYGATAAMFAIDDQTLDYLRLTGRAPEQVALVERYAKAAGLWAGDLAQAEYERNLAFDLSHVVRNMAGPSNPHRRLPTSELQKRGIAGPVKLALARAEEAQGLLPDGAVIIAAITSCTNTSNPRNVIAAGLLARNARQRGLARKPWVKTSLAPGSRAVELYLQEAGLLGDLQALGFGIVAFACTTCNGMSGALDPAIEREIIARDLYATAVLSGNRNFDGRIHPHAKQAFLASPPLVVAYAIAGTVRFDIEQDVLGLDEQGREVRLKDIWPSDAEIDAVVAATVKPEQFQRIYTPMFAKRARAENARPLYDWRPQSTYIRCPPYWSGALAGERTLRGMRPLAILPDNITTDHLSPSNAILRDSAAGDYLARMGLPEEDFNSYATHRGDHLTAQRATFANPKLFNEMVKNPDGSVRQGSLARVEPEGQVMRMWEAIETYMQRGQPLIVIAGADYGQGSSRDWAAKGVRLAGVEAIVAEGFERIHRTNLIGMGVLPLQFLPGQSRHTLALDGTETFDVIGGRHPGARLTLRIHRQDGSQSQTTVLCRLDSDEEVQIYEAGGVLQRFAQDFLAQAGSRPVDATAAANVA
;
A
#
# COMPACT_ATOMS: atom_id res chain seq x y z
N MET A 1 -23.09 20.00 -1.83
CA MET A 1 -23.93 18.79 -1.90
C MET A 1 -25.16 19.14 -2.71
N ASN A 2 -25.72 18.19 -3.44
CA ASN A 2 -26.96 18.38 -4.19
C ASN A 2 -28.17 18.43 -3.27
N THR A 3 -29.34 18.75 -3.83
CA THR A 3 -30.63 18.76 -3.10
C THR A 3 -31.59 17.68 -3.59
N ALA A 4 -31.47 17.25 -4.85
CA ALA A 4 -32.29 16.20 -5.42
C ALA A 4 -32.11 14.87 -4.65
N PHE A 5 -33.21 14.16 -4.42
CA PHE A 5 -33.26 12.87 -3.71
C PHE A 5 -32.76 12.86 -2.26
N ARG A 6 -32.50 14.02 -1.65
CA ARG A 6 -32.25 14.12 -0.21
C ARG A 6 -33.54 13.85 0.57
N LYS A 7 -33.52 12.86 1.46
CA LYS A 7 -34.67 12.45 2.30
C LYS A 7 -34.26 12.27 3.75
N PRO A 8 -35.17 12.44 4.73
CA PRO A 8 -34.92 12.06 6.11
C PRO A 8 -34.57 10.57 6.21
N LEU A 9 -33.50 10.24 6.96
CA LEU A 9 -33.14 8.86 7.25
C LEU A 9 -34.09 8.29 8.32
N PRO A 10 -34.85 7.21 8.04
CA PRO A 10 -35.81 6.68 8.98
C PRO A 10 -35.17 6.33 10.35
N GLY A 11 -35.75 6.88 11.41
CA GLY A 11 -35.28 6.64 12.78
C GLY A 11 -33.99 7.36 13.15
N ALA A 12 -33.47 8.30 12.37
CA ALA A 12 -32.31 9.13 12.73
C ALA A 12 -32.62 10.62 12.52
N ALA A 13 -31.95 11.48 13.28
CA ALA A 13 -32.01 12.94 13.08
C ALA A 13 -31.03 13.40 11.98
N LEU A 14 -30.95 12.64 10.88
CA LEU A 14 -30.05 12.86 9.74
C LEU A 14 -30.85 12.66 8.46
N ASP A 15 -30.42 13.33 7.39
CA ASP A 15 -30.87 13.03 6.03
C ASP A 15 -29.95 12.00 5.37
N TYR A 16 -30.36 11.45 4.25
CA TYR A 16 -29.51 10.69 3.32
C TYR A 16 -29.94 10.97 1.89
N PHE A 17 -29.09 10.60 0.92
CA PHE A 17 -29.43 10.67 -0.49
C PHE A 17 -29.97 9.32 -0.97
N ASP A 18 -31.23 9.31 -1.37
CA ASP A 18 -31.94 8.10 -1.82
C ASP A 18 -31.55 7.76 -3.27
N ALA A 19 -30.38 7.16 -3.43
CA ALA A 19 -29.86 6.69 -4.72
C ALA A 19 -30.77 5.64 -5.37
N ARG A 20 -31.52 4.86 -4.57
CA ARG A 20 -32.52 3.91 -5.08
C ARG A 20 -33.58 4.65 -5.88
N SER A 21 -34.19 5.68 -5.31
CA SER A 21 -35.19 6.49 -6.03
C SER A 21 -34.62 7.13 -7.30
N ALA A 22 -33.36 7.60 -7.27
CA ALA A 22 -32.72 8.19 -8.44
C ALA A 22 -32.50 7.16 -9.57
N VAL A 23 -32.02 5.97 -9.23
CA VAL A 23 -31.83 4.85 -10.18
C VAL A 23 -33.15 4.35 -10.73
N GLU A 24 -34.16 4.14 -9.88
CA GLU A 24 -35.49 3.66 -10.26
C GLU A 24 -36.24 4.64 -11.15
N ALA A 25 -36.04 5.95 -10.95
CA ALA A 25 -36.59 6.98 -11.83
C ALA A 25 -36.00 6.93 -13.25
N LEU A 26 -34.74 6.48 -13.39
CA LEU A 26 -34.07 6.34 -14.69
C LEU A 26 -34.35 4.98 -15.34
N SER A 27 -34.37 3.90 -14.56
CA SER A 27 -34.63 2.54 -15.04
C SER A 27 -35.34 1.72 -13.94
N PRO A 28 -36.67 1.54 -14.05
CA PRO A 28 -37.43 0.76 -13.07
C PRO A 28 -36.93 -0.69 -12.93
N GLY A 29 -36.81 -1.17 -11.69
CA GLY A 29 -36.27 -2.47 -11.32
C GLY A 29 -34.75 -2.60 -11.41
N ALA A 30 -34.03 -1.53 -11.77
CA ALA A 30 -32.57 -1.60 -11.89
C ALA A 30 -31.86 -1.68 -10.53
N TRP A 31 -32.39 -1.04 -9.47
CA TRP A 31 -31.70 -1.00 -8.17
C TRP A 31 -31.46 -2.39 -7.59
N ALA A 32 -32.46 -3.28 -7.68
CA ALA A 32 -32.37 -4.64 -7.16
C ALA A 32 -31.22 -5.43 -7.78
N ARG A 33 -30.88 -5.14 -9.04
CA ARG A 33 -29.84 -5.80 -9.82
C ARG A 33 -28.45 -5.18 -9.67
N LEU A 34 -28.35 -3.98 -9.07
CA LEU A 34 -27.08 -3.32 -8.84
C LEU A 34 -26.27 -4.02 -7.73
N PRO A 35 -24.99 -4.34 -7.97
CA PRO A 35 -24.04 -4.75 -6.93
C PRO A 35 -23.84 -3.70 -5.84
N TYR A 36 -23.31 -4.12 -4.69
CA TYR A 36 -23.07 -3.22 -3.53
C TYR A 36 -22.22 -2.00 -3.92
N THR A 37 -21.14 -2.25 -4.67
CA THR A 37 -20.19 -1.25 -5.15
C THR A 37 -20.89 -0.19 -6.01
N ALA A 38 -21.76 -0.62 -6.92
CA ALA A 38 -22.55 0.27 -7.76
C ALA A 38 -23.55 1.10 -6.94
N ARG A 39 -24.16 0.52 -5.89
CA ARG A 39 -25.08 1.25 -4.98
C ARG A 39 -24.36 2.36 -4.22
N VAL A 40 -23.14 2.12 -3.74
CA VAL A 40 -22.33 3.14 -3.06
C VAL A 40 -21.87 4.25 -4.02
N HIS A 41 -21.42 3.91 -5.24
CA HIS A 41 -21.07 4.93 -6.22
C HIS A 41 -22.28 5.73 -6.71
N ALA A 42 -23.45 5.11 -6.84
CA ALA A 42 -24.70 5.81 -7.16
C ALA A 42 -25.04 6.85 -6.09
N GLU A 43 -24.89 6.52 -4.80
CA GLU A 43 -25.02 7.49 -3.70
C GLU A 43 -24.04 8.66 -3.86
N ASN A 44 -22.77 8.38 -4.13
CA ASN A 44 -21.75 9.42 -4.30
C ASN A 44 -22.09 10.36 -5.45
N ILE A 45 -22.49 9.82 -6.60
CA ILE A 45 -22.93 10.57 -7.78
C ILE A 45 -24.12 11.46 -7.43
N VAL A 46 -25.18 10.89 -6.84
CA VAL A 46 -26.40 11.64 -6.51
C VAL A 46 -26.09 12.79 -5.53
N ARG A 47 -25.24 12.54 -4.52
CA ARG A 47 -24.88 13.55 -3.49
C ARG A 47 -23.93 14.64 -3.99
N ARG A 48 -23.00 14.33 -4.89
CA ARG A 48 -21.83 15.18 -5.18
C ARG A 48 -21.60 15.55 -6.65
N ALA A 49 -22.04 14.73 -7.60
CA ALA A 49 -21.75 15.01 -9.01
C ALA A 49 -22.50 16.24 -9.52
N GLU A 50 -22.03 16.79 -10.64
CA GLU A 50 -22.69 17.90 -11.31
C GLU A 50 -24.14 17.54 -11.67
N PRO A 51 -25.15 18.33 -11.24
CA PRO A 51 -26.56 17.97 -11.39
C PRO A 51 -26.99 17.61 -12.81
N ALA A 52 -26.46 18.31 -13.83
CA ALA A 52 -26.81 18.09 -15.23
C ALA A 52 -26.31 16.74 -15.77
N ARG A 53 -25.32 16.12 -15.12
CA ARG A 53 -24.62 14.90 -15.58
C ARG A 53 -24.96 13.66 -14.76
N ILE A 54 -25.74 13.80 -13.68
CA ILE A 54 -26.09 12.69 -12.76
C ILE A 54 -26.66 11.49 -13.53
N ASN A 55 -27.60 11.72 -14.45
CA ASN A 55 -28.24 10.63 -15.20
C ASN A 55 -27.27 9.90 -16.12
N ASP A 56 -26.33 10.62 -16.75
CA ASP A 56 -25.31 10.02 -17.61
C ASP A 56 -24.40 9.09 -16.80
N TYR A 57 -23.98 9.54 -15.60
CA TYR A 57 -23.14 8.78 -14.70
C TYR A 57 -23.89 7.56 -14.11
N LEU A 58 -25.13 7.73 -13.66
CA LEU A 58 -25.96 6.60 -13.19
C LEU A 58 -26.22 5.59 -14.30
N GLY A 59 -26.39 6.04 -15.55
CA GLY A 59 -26.52 5.17 -16.71
C GLY A 59 -25.30 4.26 -16.92
N GLN A 60 -24.09 4.73 -16.59
CA GLN A 60 -22.89 3.88 -16.63
C GLN A 60 -22.96 2.73 -15.62
N LEU A 61 -23.45 2.97 -14.40
CA LEU A 61 -23.60 1.94 -13.37
C LEU A 61 -24.73 0.96 -13.70
N ILE A 62 -25.90 1.48 -14.12
CA ILE A 62 -27.07 0.66 -14.48
C ILE A 62 -26.78 -0.26 -15.66
N GLY A 63 -26.15 0.27 -16.70
CA GLY A 63 -25.81 -0.49 -17.90
C GLY A 63 -24.48 -1.24 -17.82
N ARG A 64 -23.71 -1.10 -16.73
CA ARG A 64 -22.31 -1.57 -16.60
C ARG A 64 -21.45 -1.10 -17.77
N LEU A 65 -21.67 0.13 -18.21
CA LEU A 65 -21.00 0.74 -19.36
C LEU A 65 -19.66 1.32 -18.93
N ARG A 66 -18.71 1.32 -19.87
CA ARG A 66 -17.37 1.87 -19.72
C ARG A 66 -17.09 2.92 -20.79
N THR A 67 -18.10 3.70 -21.15
CA THR A 67 -17.98 4.74 -22.18
C THR A 67 -17.73 6.12 -21.61
N LEU A 68 -18.02 6.33 -20.32
CA LEU A 68 -17.82 7.59 -19.63
C LEU A 68 -17.20 7.40 -18.23
N ASP A 69 -16.25 8.25 -17.86
CA ASP A 69 -15.76 8.37 -16.49
C ASP A 69 -16.70 9.21 -15.63
N PHE A 70 -16.80 8.90 -14.34
CA PHE A 70 -17.57 9.69 -13.38
C PHE A 70 -16.71 10.10 -12.18
N PRO A 71 -17.04 11.21 -11.51
CA PRO A 71 -16.29 11.67 -10.36
C PRO A 71 -16.66 10.83 -9.13
N TRP A 72 -15.64 10.29 -8.46
CA TRP A 72 -15.78 9.73 -7.11
C TRP A 72 -15.13 10.69 -6.10
N TYR A 73 -15.88 11.06 -5.07
CA TYR A 73 -15.39 11.87 -3.96
C TYR A 73 -15.27 10.99 -2.71
N PRO A 74 -14.08 10.46 -2.39
CA PRO A 74 -13.86 9.70 -1.16
C PRO A 74 -14.20 10.54 0.07
N ALA A 75 -14.69 9.88 1.12
CA ALA A 75 -15.07 10.56 2.37
C ALA A 75 -13.85 11.01 3.19
N ARG A 76 -12.72 10.32 3.07
CA ARG A 76 -11.48 10.56 3.83
C ARG A 76 -10.26 10.00 3.10
N VAL A 77 -9.08 10.42 3.56
CA VAL A 77 -7.79 9.89 3.15
C VAL A 77 -7.10 9.25 4.36
N VAL A 78 -6.52 8.08 4.16
CA VAL A 78 -5.76 7.35 5.18
C VAL A 78 -4.33 7.14 4.72
N CYS A 79 -3.36 7.53 5.55
CA CYS A 79 -1.96 7.50 5.14
C CYS A 79 -1.05 6.90 6.21
N HIS A 80 0.08 6.37 5.76
CA HIS A 80 1.18 5.99 6.62
C HIS A 80 2.35 6.98 6.49
N ASP A 81 3.32 6.91 7.39
CA ASP A 81 4.42 7.86 7.54
C ASP A 81 5.45 7.90 6.40
N ILE A 82 5.38 7.00 5.41
CA ILE A 82 6.25 7.08 4.22
C ILE A 82 5.58 7.90 3.12
N LEU A 83 4.47 7.42 2.56
CA LEU A 83 3.82 8.08 1.43
C LEU A 83 2.94 9.26 1.89
N GLY A 84 2.29 9.15 3.04
CA GLY A 84 1.53 10.25 3.64
C GLY A 84 2.39 11.44 4.03
N GLN A 85 3.54 11.16 4.65
CA GLN A 85 4.49 12.22 4.99
C GLN A 85 4.99 12.92 3.72
N THR A 86 5.29 12.17 2.67
CA THR A 86 5.69 12.74 1.37
C THR A 86 4.61 13.66 0.82
N ALA A 87 3.34 13.23 0.84
CA ALA A 87 2.21 14.07 0.42
C ALA A 87 2.06 15.34 1.27
N LEU A 88 2.32 15.25 2.58
CA LEU A 88 2.30 16.43 3.46
C LEU A 88 3.50 17.36 3.22
N VAL A 89 4.67 16.84 2.84
CA VAL A 89 5.83 17.65 2.41
C VAL A 89 5.48 18.44 1.15
N ASP A 90 4.77 17.83 0.21
CA ASP A 90 4.28 18.49 -1.00
C ASP A 90 3.29 19.62 -0.66
N LEU A 91 2.34 19.38 0.24
CA LEU A 91 1.43 20.43 0.72
C LEU A 91 2.16 21.54 1.48
N ALA A 92 3.19 21.23 2.25
CA ALA A 92 4.03 22.23 2.91
C ALA A 92 4.81 23.08 1.90
N GLY A 93 5.38 22.46 0.86
CA GLY A 93 6.02 23.18 -0.25
C GLY A 93 5.02 24.04 -1.03
N LEU A 94 3.77 23.57 -1.19
CA LEU A 94 2.72 24.33 -1.85
C LEU A 94 2.36 25.58 -1.04
N ARG A 95 2.37 25.51 0.30
CA ARG A 95 2.23 26.69 1.16
C ARG A 95 3.34 27.71 0.93
N GLU A 96 4.59 27.28 0.79
CA GLU A 96 5.71 28.18 0.45
C GLU A 96 5.47 28.86 -0.90
N ALA A 97 5.05 28.10 -1.92
CA ALA A 97 4.79 28.64 -3.25
C ALA A 97 3.63 29.65 -3.28
N ILE A 98 2.55 29.39 -2.53
CA ILE A 98 1.42 30.31 -2.38
C ILE A 98 1.85 31.59 -1.63
N ALA A 99 2.61 31.46 -0.54
CA ALA A 99 3.11 32.59 0.21
C ALA A 99 4.05 33.47 -0.63
N ALA A 100 4.95 32.87 -1.40
CA ALA A 100 5.85 33.59 -2.31
C ALA A 100 5.10 34.37 -3.41
N GLN A 101 3.89 33.92 -3.78
CA GLN A 101 3.00 34.59 -4.74
C GLN A 101 2.02 35.57 -4.08
N GLY A 102 2.13 35.81 -2.77
CA GLY A 102 1.30 36.76 -2.02
C GLY A 102 -0.06 36.20 -1.57
N GLY A 103 -0.31 34.90 -1.74
CA GLY A 103 -1.51 34.25 -1.21
C GLY A 103 -1.37 33.85 0.26
N ASP A 104 -2.48 33.50 0.90
CA ASP A 104 -2.51 33.04 2.29
C ASP A 104 -2.22 31.53 2.39
N PRO A 105 -1.05 31.11 2.91
CA PRO A 105 -0.69 29.70 3.00
C PRO A 105 -1.60 28.89 3.94
N ALA A 106 -2.24 29.52 4.93
CA ALA A 106 -3.07 28.79 5.89
C ALA A 106 -4.32 28.17 5.25
N GLN A 107 -4.79 28.72 4.13
CA GLN A 107 -5.94 28.22 3.38
C GLN A 107 -5.61 26.97 2.54
N VAL A 108 -4.33 26.67 2.30
CA VAL A 108 -3.92 25.37 1.77
C VAL A 108 -4.07 24.34 2.88
N ASN A 109 -5.19 23.64 2.89
CA ASN A 109 -5.57 22.72 3.96
C ASN A 109 -6.40 21.58 3.36
N PRO A 110 -6.25 20.33 3.83
CA PRO A 110 -7.14 19.26 3.39
C PRO A 110 -8.61 19.59 3.66
N VAL A 111 -9.48 19.27 2.71
CA VAL A 111 -10.93 19.50 2.80
C VAL A 111 -11.69 18.26 3.28
N VAL A 112 -11.08 17.09 3.21
CA VAL A 112 -11.54 15.84 3.83
C VAL A 112 -10.64 15.47 5.01
N PRO A 113 -11.10 14.65 5.96
CA PRO A 113 -10.24 14.11 7.01
C PRO A 113 -9.05 13.36 6.40
N VAL A 114 -7.85 13.66 6.89
CA VAL A 114 -6.60 12.98 6.55
C VAL A 114 -6.07 12.36 7.83
N GLN A 115 -5.95 11.04 7.85
CA GLN A 115 -5.54 10.31 9.04
C GLN A 115 -4.20 9.64 8.77
N LEU A 116 -3.12 10.17 9.34
CA LEU A 116 -1.77 9.66 9.20
C LEU A 116 -1.38 8.79 10.40
N ILE A 117 -0.88 7.59 10.14
CA ILE A 117 -0.37 6.67 11.16
C ILE A 117 1.13 6.47 10.96
N VAL A 118 1.91 6.51 12.05
CA VAL A 118 3.34 6.23 12.02
C VAL A 118 3.60 4.77 12.36
N ASP A 119 3.82 3.95 11.34
CA ASP A 119 3.91 2.49 11.43
C ASP A 119 4.97 1.85 10.50
N HIS A 120 5.61 2.60 9.62
CA HIS A 120 6.62 2.10 8.68
C HIS A 120 8.08 2.44 9.06
N SER A 121 8.30 3.19 10.13
CA SER A 121 9.62 3.68 10.56
C SER A 121 10.43 2.72 11.43
N LEU A 122 9.80 1.76 12.12
CA LEU A 122 10.47 0.88 13.07
C LEU A 122 11.11 -0.33 12.38
N ALA A 123 12.41 -0.52 12.61
CA ALA A 123 13.15 -1.75 12.31
C ALA A 123 13.37 -2.61 13.55
N VAL A 124 13.29 -3.94 13.39
CA VAL A 124 13.46 -4.90 14.50
C VAL A 124 14.95 -5.11 14.78
N GLU A 125 15.62 -4.14 15.39
CA GLU A 125 17.04 -4.27 15.75
C GLU A 125 17.25 -5.20 16.95
N ALA A 126 16.39 -5.09 17.96
CA ALA A 126 16.30 -6.03 19.07
C ALA A 126 15.23 -7.09 18.79
N PRO A 127 15.57 -8.40 18.87
CA PRO A 127 14.65 -9.50 18.61
C PRO A 127 13.68 -9.72 19.78
N GLY A 128 12.58 -10.44 19.54
CA GLY A 128 11.56 -10.69 20.57
C GLY A 128 12.01 -11.56 21.74
N SER A 129 13.21 -12.17 21.69
CA SER A 129 13.81 -12.83 22.85
C SER A 129 14.50 -11.88 23.83
N ASP A 130 14.70 -10.62 23.44
CA ASP A 130 15.16 -9.56 24.34
C ASP A 130 13.94 -9.02 25.13
N PRO A 131 13.93 -9.12 26.47
CA PRO A 131 12.82 -8.59 27.29
C PRO A 131 12.54 -7.10 27.08
N ASP A 132 13.55 -6.33 26.68
CA ASP A 132 13.46 -4.89 26.45
C ASP A 132 13.32 -4.53 24.95
N ALA A 133 13.02 -5.50 24.09
CA ALA A 133 13.02 -5.33 22.63
C ALA A 133 12.20 -4.12 22.17
N PHE A 134 10.97 -3.97 22.67
CA PHE A 134 10.10 -2.84 22.32
C PHE A 134 10.74 -1.49 22.64
N ALA A 135 11.29 -1.33 23.86
CA ALA A 135 11.90 -0.09 24.30
C ALA A 135 13.17 0.25 23.50
N LYS A 136 14.03 -0.76 23.26
CA LYS A 136 15.26 -0.59 22.46
C LYS A 136 14.94 -0.21 21.01
N ASN A 137 13.99 -0.90 20.38
CA ASN A 137 13.58 -0.60 19.01
C ASN A 137 12.94 0.78 18.89
N ARG A 138 12.09 1.19 19.85
CA ARG A 138 11.52 2.55 19.88
C ARG A 138 12.58 3.63 20.06
N ALA A 139 13.57 3.42 20.93
CA ALA A 139 14.66 4.38 21.11
C ALA A 139 15.49 4.56 19.82
N ILE A 140 15.75 3.47 19.10
CA ILE A 140 16.44 3.53 17.79
C ILE A 140 15.56 4.22 16.74
N GLU A 141 14.27 3.88 16.67
CA GLU A 141 13.34 4.51 15.74
C GLU A 141 13.23 6.01 15.98
N GLU A 142 13.12 6.46 17.24
CA GLU A 142 13.07 7.87 17.60
C GLU A 142 14.31 8.63 17.15
N ARG A 143 15.49 8.04 17.42
CA ARG A 143 16.78 8.63 17.06
C ARG A 143 16.97 8.72 15.54
N ARG A 144 16.63 7.67 14.79
CA ARG A 144 16.79 7.62 13.32
C ARG A 144 15.79 8.49 12.57
N ASN A 145 14.62 8.75 13.14
CA ASN A 145 13.51 9.42 12.46
C ASN A 145 13.12 10.77 13.12
N GLU A 146 13.99 11.37 13.93
CA GLU A 146 13.69 12.61 14.66
C GLU A 146 13.18 13.72 13.73
N ASP A 147 13.86 13.98 12.60
CA ASP A 147 13.43 15.00 11.63
C ASP A 147 12.05 14.71 11.02
N ARG A 148 11.76 13.42 10.77
CA ARG A 148 10.48 12.97 10.23
C ARG A 148 9.36 13.18 11.24
N PHE A 149 9.60 12.79 12.49
CA PHE A 149 8.64 12.92 13.58
C PHE A 149 8.40 14.38 13.94
N HIS A 150 9.44 15.22 13.91
CA HIS A 150 9.31 16.66 14.04
C HIS A 150 8.39 17.26 12.97
N PHE A 151 8.60 16.89 11.69
CA PHE A 151 7.74 17.35 10.60
C PHE A 151 6.28 16.87 10.77
N ILE A 152 6.08 15.60 11.13
CA ILE A 152 4.75 15.03 11.36
C ILE A 152 4.03 15.73 12.52
N GLU A 153 4.73 16.03 13.62
CA GLU A 153 4.16 16.79 14.74
C GLU A 153 3.81 18.23 14.34
N TRP A 154 4.62 18.88 13.48
CA TRP A 154 4.24 20.16 12.88
C TRP A 154 2.95 20.02 12.06
N CYS A 155 2.86 19.03 11.15
CA CYS A 155 1.67 18.79 10.33
C CYS A 155 0.40 18.66 11.18
N ARG A 156 0.48 17.91 12.29
CA ARG A 156 -0.63 17.73 13.24
C ARG A 156 -1.17 19.05 13.79
N SER A 157 -0.32 20.08 13.92
CA SER A 157 -0.72 21.40 14.41
C SER A 157 -1.10 22.38 13.28
N ALA A 158 -0.43 22.28 12.14
CA ALA A 158 -0.48 23.23 11.03
C ALA A 158 -1.65 23.01 10.06
N PHE A 159 -2.22 21.80 10.01
CA PHE A 159 -3.38 21.46 9.19
C PHE A 159 -4.60 21.12 10.05
N ASP A 160 -5.79 21.51 9.61
CA ASP A 160 -7.02 21.50 10.41
C ASP A 160 -7.66 20.12 10.44
N LYS A 161 -7.51 19.38 9.34
CA LYS A 161 -8.12 18.07 9.13
C LYS A 161 -7.10 16.93 9.08
N VAL A 162 -5.89 17.17 9.57
CA VAL A 162 -4.84 16.14 9.66
C VAL A 162 -4.78 15.62 11.09
N ASP A 163 -5.27 14.39 11.28
CA ASP A 163 -5.09 13.64 12.50
C ASP A 163 -3.83 12.76 12.37
N VAL A 164 -2.99 12.76 13.41
CA VAL A 164 -1.77 11.95 13.45
C VAL A 164 -1.85 10.98 14.62
N ILE A 165 -1.67 9.70 14.31
CA ILE A 165 -1.43 8.64 15.30
C ILE A 165 0.09 8.42 15.40
N PRO A 166 0.72 8.76 16.54
CA PRO A 166 2.17 8.74 16.67
C PRO A 166 2.73 7.31 16.71
N ALA A 167 4.04 7.19 16.56
CA ALA A 167 4.76 5.92 16.52
C ALA A 167 4.49 5.05 17.77
N GLY A 168 4.41 3.73 17.56
CA GLY A 168 4.23 2.75 18.63
C GLY A 168 2.79 2.51 19.08
N ASN A 169 1.79 2.91 18.28
CA ASN A 169 0.37 2.71 18.59
C ASN A 169 -0.32 1.61 17.77
N GLY A 170 0.25 1.22 16.63
CA GLY A 170 -0.31 0.19 15.76
C GLY A 170 -0.07 0.45 14.28
N ILE A 171 -0.65 -0.40 13.44
CA ILE A 171 -0.56 -0.38 11.99
C ILE A 171 -1.82 0.27 11.43
N MET A 172 -1.65 1.12 10.41
CA MET A 172 -2.67 1.92 9.75
C MET A 172 -3.97 1.16 9.48
N HIS A 173 -3.88 -0.02 8.84
CA HIS A 173 -5.04 -0.80 8.44
C HIS A 173 -5.81 -1.38 9.61
N GLN A 174 -5.10 -1.87 10.63
CA GLN A 174 -5.73 -2.41 11.83
C GLN A 174 -6.40 -1.31 12.65
N ILE A 175 -5.75 -0.15 12.82
CA ILE A 175 -6.37 1.01 13.48
C ILE A 175 -7.56 1.55 12.65
N ASN A 176 -7.48 1.49 11.32
CA ASN A 176 -8.57 1.88 10.44
C ASN A 176 -9.82 1.01 10.67
N LEU A 177 -9.64 -0.31 10.68
CA LEU A 177 -10.68 -1.29 10.98
C LEU A 177 -11.21 -1.13 12.41
N GLU A 178 -10.30 -1.07 13.39
CA GLU A 178 -10.62 -1.08 14.81
C GLU A 178 -11.08 0.25 15.39
N LYS A 179 -10.88 1.39 14.71
CA LYS A 179 -11.37 2.69 15.21
C LYS A 179 -11.74 3.74 14.15
N MET A 180 -10.92 3.95 13.13
CA MET A 180 -11.07 5.15 12.29
C MET A 180 -12.29 5.13 11.38
N SER A 181 -12.62 3.97 10.80
CA SER A 181 -13.82 3.89 9.97
C SER A 181 -15.09 3.94 10.83
N PRO A 182 -16.02 4.86 10.53
CA PRO A 182 -17.35 4.83 11.10
C PRO A 182 -18.29 3.88 10.35
N VAL A 183 -17.86 3.28 9.23
CA VAL A 183 -18.67 2.55 8.23
C VAL A 183 -19.69 3.43 7.51
N ILE A 184 -20.50 4.19 8.27
CA ILE A 184 -21.41 5.21 7.76
C ILE A 184 -21.02 6.56 8.37
N GLN A 185 -20.71 7.51 7.51
CA GLN A 185 -20.37 8.88 7.88
C GLN A 185 -21.63 9.64 8.33
N ALA A 186 -21.46 10.61 9.23
CA ALA A 186 -22.51 11.54 9.64
C ALA A 186 -21.94 12.97 9.68
N GLN A 187 -22.11 13.72 8.59
CA GLN A 187 -21.53 15.06 8.45
C GLN A 187 -22.53 16.04 7.83
N GLY A 188 -22.63 17.25 8.41
CA GLY A 188 -23.51 18.30 7.89
C GLY A 188 -25.00 17.93 7.92
N GLY A 189 -25.41 17.10 8.89
CA GLY A 189 -26.78 16.59 9.00
C GLY A 189 -27.12 15.50 7.99
N VAL A 190 -26.13 14.91 7.30
CA VAL A 190 -26.33 13.86 6.29
C VAL A 190 -25.54 12.61 6.66
N ALA A 191 -26.18 11.45 6.56
CA ALA A 191 -25.57 10.14 6.60
C ALA A 191 -25.24 9.63 5.19
N TYR A 192 -24.07 9.03 5.01
CA TYR A 192 -23.62 8.45 3.72
C TYR A 192 -22.54 7.37 3.95
N PRO A 193 -22.27 6.49 2.97
CA PRO A 193 -21.30 5.41 3.16
C PRO A 193 -19.89 5.97 3.35
N ASP A 194 -19.13 5.39 4.29
CA ASP A 194 -17.70 5.64 4.36
C ASP A 194 -17.02 5.08 3.11
N THR A 195 -16.10 5.87 2.57
CA THR A 195 -15.26 5.50 1.43
C THR A 195 -13.92 6.21 1.60
N CYS A 196 -12.82 5.56 1.23
CA CYS A 196 -11.51 6.19 1.37
C CYS A 196 -10.53 5.81 0.27
N VAL A 197 -9.62 6.73 -0.01
CA VAL A 197 -8.35 6.38 -0.64
C VAL A 197 -7.28 6.27 0.44
N GLY A 198 -6.36 5.33 0.28
CA GLY A 198 -5.24 5.20 1.19
C GLY A 198 -3.91 5.15 0.46
N THR A 199 -2.88 5.78 1.00
CA THR A 199 -1.53 5.74 0.40
C THR A 199 -0.81 4.42 0.67
N ASP A 200 -1.51 3.31 0.81
CA ASP A 200 -0.98 1.95 0.90
C ASP A 200 -1.87 1.00 0.10
N SER A 201 -1.26 -0.01 -0.53
CA SER A 201 -2.01 -0.94 -1.37
C SER A 201 -3.03 -1.78 -0.61
N HIS A 202 -2.81 -2.09 0.68
CA HIS A 202 -3.68 -2.97 1.46
C HIS A 202 -4.77 -2.21 2.23
N THR A 203 -5.02 -0.95 1.85
CA THR A 203 -6.18 -0.18 2.32
C THR A 203 -7.50 -0.97 2.22
N PRO A 204 -7.72 -1.83 1.17
CA PRO A 204 -8.83 -2.78 1.09
C PRO A 204 -9.09 -3.65 2.33
N HIS A 205 -8.19 -3.73 3.31
CA HIS A 205 -8.45 -4.36 4.61
C HIS A 205 -9.77 -3.91 5.24
N VAL A 206 -10.14 -2.62 5.11
CA VAL A 206 -11.40 -2.08 5.67
C VAL A 206 -12.65 -2.42 4.84
N ASP A 207 -12.49 -2.95 3.62
CA ASP A 207 -13.61 -3.40 2.77
C ASP A 207 -14.44 -4.52 3.43
N ALA A 208 -13.84 -5.21 4.42
CA ALA A 208 -14.50 -6.18 5.28
C ALA A 208 -15.67 -5.61 6.11
N LEU A 209 -15.74 -4.27 6.26
CA LEU A 209 -16.83 -3.56 6.93
C LEU A 209 -17.88 -2.99 5.95
N GLY A 210 -17.77 -3.27 4.64
CA GLY A 210 -18.60 -2.63 3.62
C GLY A 210 -18.14 -1.23 3.21
N VAL A 211 -16.89 -0.87 3.49
CA VAL A 211 -16.32 0.44 3.15
C VAL A 211 -15.58 0.31 1.83
N ILE A 212 -15.92 1.08 0.79
CA ILE A 212 -15.12 1.04 -0.44
C ILE A 212 -13.80 1.76 -0.16
N SER A 213 -12.71 1.01 -0.22
CA SER A 213 -11.38 1.58 -0.05
C SER A 213 -10.40 1.16 -1.15
N VAL A 214 -9.59 2.11 -1.59
CA VAL A 214 -8.66 1.90 -2.72
C VAL A 214 -7.28 2.39 -2.34
N GLY A 215 -6.27 1.53 -2.58
CA GLY A 215 -4.87 1.92 -2.47
C GLY A 215 -4.44 2.80 -3.65
N VAL A 216 -3.88 3.98 -3.36
CA VAL A 216 -3.46 4.98 -4.35
C VAL A 216 -2.04 5.48 -4.09
N GLY A 217 -1.49 6.28 -5.01
CA GLY A 217 -0.22 7.00 -4.81
C GLY A 217 -0.40 8.30 -4.01
N GLY A 218 0.71 8.93 -3.60
CA GLY A 218 0.70 10.20 -2.86
C GLY A 218 -0.05 11.31 -3.61
N LEU A 219 0.25 11.51 -4.89
CA LEU A 219 -0.37 12.55 -5.73
C LEU A 219 -1.89 12.39 -5.90
N GLU A 220 -2.39 11.16 -6.03
CA GLU A 220 -3.84 10.92 -6.09
C GLU A 220 -4.50 11.13 -4.73
N ALA A 221 -3.82 10.78 -3.64
CA ALA A 221 -4.28 11.12 -2.30
C ALA A 221 -4.33 12.64 -2.09
N GLU A 222 -3.31 13.40 -2.49
CA GLU A 222 -3.26 14.87 -2.45
C GLU A 222 -4.42 15.49 -3.23
N ASN A 223 -4.72 14.97 -4.43
CA ASN A 223 -5.86 15.40 -5.24
C ASN A 223 -7.18 15.33 -4.43
N VAL A 224 -7.38 14.24 -3.69
CA VAL A 224 -8.54 14.04 -2.81
C VAL A 224 -8.47 14.93 -1.57
N MET A 225 -7.29 15.08 -0.95
CA MET A 225 -7.07 15.99 0.18
C MET A 225 -7.51 17.42 -0.20
N LEU A 226 -7.22 17.85 -1.42
CA LEU A 226 -7.54 19.18 -1.94
C LEU A 226 -8.96 19.31 -2.51
N GLY A 227 -9.80 18.28 -2.37
CA GLY A 227 -11.24 18.35 -2.64
C GLY A 227 -11.65 18.01 -4.07
N ARG A 228 -10.71 17.58 -4.89
CA ARG A 228 -10.98 17.13 -6.26
C ARG A 228 -11.47 15.68 -6.23
N ALA A 229 -12.22 15.30 -7.26
CA ALA A 229 -12.65 13.92 -7.43
C ALA A 229 -11.47 13.04 -7.85
N SER A 230 -11.45 11.79 -7.40
CA SER A 230 -10.77 10.73 -8.15
C SER A 230 -11.70 10.31 -9.28
N TRP A 231 -11.28 10.54 -10.52
CA TRP A 231 -12.07 10.17 -11.69
C TRP A 231 -11.88 8.70 -12.00
N MET A 232 -12.99 7.99 -12.16
CA MET A 232 -12.95 6.55 -12.41
C MET A 232 -13.93 6.14 -13.50
N ARG A 233 -13.50 5.14 -14.28
CA ARG A 233 -14.36 4.37 -15.18
C ARG A 233 -15.14 3.35 -14.35
N THR A 234 -16.36 3.00 -14.77
CA THR A 234 -17.10 1.89 -14.16
C THR A 234 -16.22 0.64 -14.08
N PRO A 235 -15.92 0.12 -12.87
CA PRO A 235 -15.08 -1.04 -12.72
C PRO A 235 -15.81 -2.31 -13.17
N GLU A 236 -15.05 -3.34 -13.55
CA GLU A 236 -15.58 -4.71 -13.56
C GLU A 236 -15.88 -5.15 -12.14
N ILE A 237 -17.16 -5.43 -11.87
CA ILE A 237 -17.61 -5.95 -10.57
C ILE A 237 -17.86 -7.45 -10.72
N VAL A 238 -17.07 -8.24 -9.99
CA VAL A 238 -17.09 -9.70 -10.04
C VAL A 238 -17.65 -10.24 -8.72
N GLY A 239 -18.71 -11.03 -8.81
CA GLY A 239 -19.27 -11.75 -7.68
C GLY A 239 -18.41 -12.98 -7.36
N VAL A 240 -18.02 -13.15 -6.11
CA VAL A 240 -17.31 -14.33 -5.63
C VAL A 240 -18.19 -15.04 -4.60
N ARG A 241 -18.89 -16.08 -5.05
CA ARG A 241 -19.72 -16.92 -4.18
C ARG A 241 -18.83 -17.86 -3.37
N LEU A 242 -18.83 -17.66 -2.06
CA LEU A 242 -18.19 -18.55 -1.10
C LEU A 242 -19.23 -19.58 -0.63
N ASP A 243 -19.00 -20.84 -0.99
CA ASP A 243 -19.81 -21.99 -0.58
C ASP A 243 -19.12 -22.74 0.58
N GLY A 244 -19.86 -23.59 1.28
CA GLY A 244 -19.33 -24.40 2.38
C GLY A 244 -18.91 -23.59 3.60
N ARG A 245 -18.17 -24.23 4.51
CA ARG A 245 -17.67 -23.64 5.76
C ARG A 245 -16.21 -24.03 6.00
N ARG A 246 -15.50 -23.15 6.70
CA ARG A 246 -14.13 -23.39 7.19
C ARG A 246 -14.07 -24.72 7.94
N GLN A 247 -13.13 -25.59 7.54
CA GLN A 247 -12.87 -26.86 8.23
C GLN A 247 -12.14 -26.66 9.55
N GLU A 248 -12.21 -27.66 10.43
CA GLU A 248 -11.50 -27.63 11.71
C GLU A 248 -9.98 -27.52 11.52
N GLY A 249 -9.33 -26.67 12.33
CA GLY A 249 -7.88 -26.49 12.30
C GLY A 249 -7.37 -25.66 11.12
N ILE A 250 -8.26 -25.17 10.24
CA ILE A 250 -7.95 -24.25 9.14
C ILE A 250 -8.10 -22.80 9.60
N THR A 251 -7.11 -21.97 9.30
CA THR A 251 -7.07 -20.56 9.69
C THR A 251 -7.59 -19.63 8.59
N ALA A 252 -7.87 -18.36 8.93
CA ALA A 252 -8.16 -17.35 7.92
C ALA A 252 -7.01 -17.16 6.93
N THR A 253 -5.76 -17.35 7.40
CA THR A 253 -4.58 -17.28 6.54
C THR A 253 -4.61 -18.38 5.47
N ASP A 254 -4.97 -19.61 5.84
CA ASP A 254 -5.07 -20.72 4.89
C ASP A 254 -6.14 -20.44 3.81
N ILE A 255 -7.27 -19.85 4.21
CA ILE A 255 -8.36 -19.45 3.30
C ILE A 255 -7.87 -18.39 2.32
N VAL A 256 -7.27 -17.30 2.80
CA VAL A 256 -6.85 -16.20 1.91
C VAL A 256 -5.73 -16.64 0.97
N LEU A 257 -4.81 -17.49 1.39
CA LEU A 257 -3.75 -18.00 0.50
C LEU A 257 -4.33 -18.92 -0.60
N ALA A 258 -5.35 -19.72 -0.28
CA ALA A 258 -6.10 -20.50 -1.25
C ALA A 258 -6.91 -19.63 -2.23
N LEU A 259 -7.61 -18.63 -1.71
CA LEU A 259 -8.32 -17.65 -2.53
C LEU A 259 -7.36 -16.85 -3.42
N THR A 260 -6.18 -16.49 -2.92
CA THR A 260 -5.20 -15.71 -3.68
C THR A 260 -4.71 -16.47 -4.91
N GLU A 261 -4.38 -17.76 -4.77
CA GLU A 261 -4.05 -18.63 -5.92
C GLU A 261 -5.23 -18.71 -6.90
N PHE A 262 -6.44 -19.00 -6.39
CA PHE A 262 -7.65 -19.13 -7.22
C PHE A 262 -7.95 -17.85 -7.99
N LEU A 263 -8.04 -16.71 -7.31
CA LEU A 263 -8.40 -15.42 -7.91
C LEU A 263 -7.35 -14.94 -8.92
N ARG A 264 -6.06 -15.24 -8.69
CA ARG A 264 -5.03 -15.02 -9.71
C ARG A 264 -5.26 -15.84 -10.97
N GLN A 265 -5.61 -17.11 -10.84
CA GLN A 265 -5.98 -17.95 -11.99
C GLN A 265 -7.23 -17.43 -12.71
N GLN A 266 -8.16 -16.81 -11.97
CA GLN A 266 -9.36 -16.18 -12.52
C GLN A 266 -9.11 -14.79 -13.15
N LYS A 267 -7.87 -14.27 -13.16
CA LYS A 267 -7.50 -13.00 -13.83
C LYS A 267 -8.38 -11.81 -13.42
N VAL A 268 -8.52 -11.56 -12.12
CA VAL A 268 -9.34 -10.47 -11.57
C VAL A 268 -8.58 -9.14 -11.43
N VAL A 269 -7.52 -8.93 -12.22
CA VAL A 269 -6.70 -7.72 -12.13
C VAL A 269 -7.52 -6.48 -12.48
N GLY A 270 -7.53 -5.49 -11.59
CA GLY A 270 -8.28 -4.24 -11.75
C GLY A 270 -9.77 -4.34 -11.40
N ALA A 271 -10.32 -5.55 -11.23
CA ALA A 271 -11.72 -5.76 -10.86
C ALA A 271 -11.99 -5.38 -9.40
N TYR A 272 -13.26 -5.11 -9.10
CA TYR A 272 -13.79 -5.00 -7.75
C TYR A 272 -14.49 -6.32 -7.42
N LEU A 273 -14.08 -6.97 -6.34
CA LEU A 273 -14.68 -8.24 -5.92
C LEU A 273 -15.75 -7.99 -4.88
N GLU A 274 -16.89 -8.68 -4.99
CA GLU A 274 -17.91 -8.75 -3.94
C GLU A 274 -18.08 -10.19 -3.50
N PHE A 275 -17.72 -10.47 -2.24
CA PHE A 275 -17.86 -11.80 -1.65
C PHE A 275 -19.28 -11.99 -1.10
N HIS A 276 -19.93 -13.10 -1.48
CA HIS A 276 -21.29 -13.41 -1.07
C HIS A 276 -21.50 -14.92 -0.89
N GLY A 277 -22.69 -15.35 -0.44
CA GLY A 277 -23.02 -16.77 -0.20
C GLY A 277 -22.90 -17.18 1.27
N GLU A 278 -23.27 -18.43 1.57
CA GLU A 278 -23.27 -18.97 2.94
C GLU A 278 -21.87 -18.90 3.58
N GLY A 279 -20.84 -19.22 2.81
CA GLY A 279 -19.46 -19.18 3.27
C GLY A 279 -19.08 -17.77 3.74
N ALA A 280 -19.41 -16.73 2.97
CA ALA A 280 -19.13 -15.34 3.34
C ALA A 280 -19.87 -14.92 4.62
N ALA A 281 -21.13 -15.33 4.78
CA ALA A 281 -21.92 -15.06 5.99
C ALA A 281 -21.37 -15.78 7.24
N SER A 282 -20.68 -16.92 7.06
CA SER A 282 -20.09 -17.69 8.16
C SER A 282 -18.76 -17.12 8.69
N LEU A 283 -18.11 -16.24 7.94
CA LEU A 283 -16.81 -15.66 8.29
C LEU A 283 -16.96 -14.44 9.21
N THR A 284 -16.15 -14.38 10.26
CA THR A 284 -16.06 -13.19 11.13
C THR A 284 -15.44 -12.02 10.38
N VAL A 285 -15.61 -10.78 10.86
CA VAL A 285 -14.93 -9.62 10.27
C VAL A 285 -13.41 -9.77 10.29
N GLY A 286 -12.84 -10.44 11.30
CA GLY A 286 -11.41 -10.74 11.32
C GLY A 286 -10.97 -11.61 10.13
N ASP A 287 -11.77 -12.61 9.76
CA ASP A 287 -11.50 -13.47 8.61
C ASP A 287 -11.69 -12.73 7.29
N ARG A 288 -12.78 -11.94 7.18
CA ARG A 288 -13.07 -11.09 6.02
C ARG A 288 -11.96 -10.07 5.79
N ALA A 289 -11.45 -9.45 6.85
CA ALA A 289 -10.36 -8.48 6.77
C ALA A 289 -9.05 -9.12 6.32
N THR A 290 -8.75 -10.35 6.77
CA THR A 290 -7.61 -11.13 6.25
C THR A 290 -7.75 -11.36 4.74
N ILE A 291 -8.95 -11.70 4.25
CA ILE A 291 -9.21 -11.88 2.81
C ILE A 291 -9.06 -10.56 2.05
N ALA A 292 -9.76 -9.52 2.50
CA ALA A 292 -9.80 -8.23 1.82
C ALA A 292 -8.43 -7.52 1.78
N ASN A 293 -7.62 -7.70 2.83
CA ASN A 293 -6.25 -7.18 2.88
C ASN A 293 -5.40 -7.61 1.68
N MET A 294 -5.54 -8.86 1.24
CA MET A 294 -4.73 -9.43 0.16
C MET A 294 -5.27 -9.08 -1.25
N ALA A 295 -6.20 -8.12 -1.36
CA ALA A 295 -6.68 -7.60 -2.64
C ALA A 295 -5.56 -7.30 -3.66
N PRO A 296 -4.47 -6.61 -3.28
CA PRO A 296 -3.37 -6.35 -4.19
C PRO A 296 -2.66 -7.62 -4.64
N GLU A 297 -2.57 -8.64 -3.78
CA GLU A 297 -1.86 -9.88 -4.04
C GLU A 297 -2.60 -10.79 -5.02
N TYR A 298 -3.93 -10.71 -5.15
CA TYR A 298 -4.70 -11.29 -6.26
C TYR A 298 -5.10 -10.30 -7.38
N GLY A 299 -4.79 -9.02 -7.19
CA GLY A 299 -4.81 -7.98 -8.23
C GLY A 299 -6.10 -7.18 -8.31
N ALA A 300 -7.04 -7.43 -7.41
CA ALA A 300 -8.27 -6.66 -7.33
C ALA A 300 -7.97 -5.24 -6.82
N THR A 301 -8.81 -4.29 -7.23
CA THR A 301 -8.75 -2.92 -6.72
C THR A 301 -9.40 -2.80 -5.34
N ALA A 302 -10.48 -3.57 -5.11
CA ALA A 302 -11.21 -3.66 -3.86
C ALA A 302 -11.76 -5.08 -3.66
N ALA A 303 -12.05 -5.45 -2.42
CA ALA A 303 -12.43 -6.79 -1.99
C ALA A 303 -13.52 -6.74 -0.92
N MET A 304 -14.74 -6.52 -1.38
CA MET A 304 -15.89 -6.10 -0.57
C MET A 304 -16.61 -7.24 0.11
N PHE A 305 -16.98 -7.02 1.37
CA PHE A 305 -18.05 -7.74 2.06
C PHE A 305 -19.17 -6.75 2.40
N ALA A 306 -20.42 -7.12 2.09
CA ALA A 306 -21.57 -6.27 2.40
C ALA A 306 -21.80 -6.16 3.92
N ILE A 307 -22.48 -5.09 4.34
CA ILE A 307 -22.81 -4.85 5.75
C ILE A 307 -23.84 -5.90 6.20
N ASP A 308 -23.54 -6.59 7.29
CA ASP A 308 -24.41 -7.60 7.90
C ASP A 308 -24.23 -7.67 9.44
N ASP A 309 -24.76 -8.72 10.07
CA ASP A 309 -24.68 -8.91 11.51
C ASP A 309 -23.24 -9.09 12.02
N GLN A 310 -22.36 -9.72 11.23
CA GLN A 310 -20.93 -9.84 11.58
C GLN A 310 -20.28 -8.46 11.64
N THR A 311 -20.67 -7.53 10.75
CA THR A 311 -20.24 -6.12 10.83
C THR A 311 -20.67 -5.51 12.16
N LEU A 312 -21.94 -5.64 12.56
CA LEU A 312 -22.44 -5.06 13.80
C LEU A 312 -21.76 -5.66 15.04
N ASP A 313 -21.56 -6.97 15.06
CA ASP A 313 -20.87 -7.67 16.16
C ASP A 313 -19.43 -7.19 16.31
N TYR A 314 -18.72 -6.99 15.20
CA TYR A 314 -17.37 -6.43 15.23
C TYR A 314 -17.34 -4.98 15.72
N LEU A 315 -18.29 -4.14 15.31
CA LEU A 315 -18.37 -2.75 15.79
C LEU A 315 -18.64 -2.71 17.30
N ARG A 316 -19.47 -3.62 17.84
CA ARG A 316 -19.69 -3.78 19.28
C ARG A 316 -18.43 -4.27 19.98
N LEU A 317 -17.79 -5.31 19.46
CA LEU A 317 -16.55 -5.88 19.99
C LEU A 317 -15.42 -4.84 20.09
N THR A 318 -15.29 -3.98 19.09
CA THR A 318 -14.29 -2.90 19.04
C THR A 318 -14.72 -1.64 19.81
N GLY A 319 -15.80 -1.72 20.58
CA GLY A 319 -16.25 -0.66 21.47
C GLY A 319 -16.75 0.59 20.76
N ARG A 320 -17.29 0.48 19.54
CA ARG A 320 -17.99 1.59 18.87
C ARG A 320 -19.20 2.04 19.71
N ALA A 321 -19.49 3.33 19.62
CA ALA A 321 -20.63 3.91 20.32
C ALA A 321 -21.96 3.25 19.84
N PRO A 322 -22.90 2.94 20.74
CA PRO A 322 -24.18 2.34 20.38
C PRO A 322 -24.95 3.12 19.30
N GLU A 323 -24.87 4.44 19.32
CA GLU A 323 -25.50 5.33 18.33
C GLU A 323 -24.89 5.14 16.94
N GLN A 324 -23.58 4.95 16.85
CA GLN A 324 -22.90 4.68 15.59
C GLN A 324 -23.30 3.30 15.04
N VAL A 325 -23.35 2.27 15.89
CA VAL A 325 -23.79 0.92 15.48
C VAL A 325 -25.23 0.96 14.96
N ALA A 326 -26.12 1.65 15.67
CA ALA A 326 -27.51 1.83 15.25
C ALA A 326 -27.63 2.63 13.94
N LEU A 327 -26.79 3.66 13.74
CA LEU A 327 -26.74 4.41 12.50
C LEU A 327 -26.33 3.52 11.33
N VAL A 328 -25.29 2.70 11.49
CA VAL A 328 -24.80 1.78 10.45
C VAL A 328 -25.92 0.84 10.01
N GLU A 329 -26.60 0.20 10.96
CA GLU A 329 -27.71 -0.71 10.64
C GLU A 329 -28.86 0.00 9.93
N ARG A 330 -29.33 1.14 10.47
CA ARG A 330 -30.46 1.90 9.91
C ARG A 330 -30.16 2.39 8.50
N TYR A 331 -28.99 2.98 8.31
CA TYR A 331 -28.56 3.47 7.01
C TYR A 331 -28.42 2.32 6.02
N ALA A 332 -27.73 1.23 6.39
CA ALA A 332 -27.51 0.11 5.47
C ALA A 332 -28.83 -0.48 4.98
N LYS A 333 -29.83 -0.67 5.85
CA LYS A 333 -31.17 -1.15 5.47
C LYS A 333 -31.94 -0.13 4.61
N ALA A 334 -31.92 1.15 4.97
CA ALA A 334 -32.62 2.19 4.22
C ALA A 334 -32.01 2.41 2.82
N ALA A 335 -30.69 2.42 2.73
CA ALA A 335 -29.94 2.62 1.49
C ALA A 335 -29.80 1.34 0.66
N GLY A 336 -30.27 0.17 1.13
CA GLY A 336 -30.11 -1.10 0.40
C GLY A 336 -28.67 -1.59 0.31
N LEU A 337 -27.87 -1.34 1.34
CA LEU A 337 -26.49 -1.84 1.49
C LEU A 337 -26.41 -3.03 2.46
N TRP A 338 -27.52 -3.45 3.06
CA TRP A 338 -27.56 -4.65 3.87
C TRP A 338 -27.38 -5.90 3.00
N ALA A 339 -26.61 -6.88 3.45
CA ALA A 339 -26.27 -8.07 2.66
C ALA A 339 -27.51 -8.80 2.09
N GLY A 340 -28.60 -8.86 2.86
CA GLY A 340 -29.87 -9.45 2.42
C GLY A 340 -30.54 -8.73 1.24
N ASP A 341 -30.31 -7.42 1.08
CA ASP A 341 -30.89 -6.61 -0.01
C ASP A 341 -30.15 -6.79 -1.35
N LEU A 342 -29.07 -7.58 -1.36
CA LEU A 342 -28.24 -7.86 -2.54
C LEU A 342 -28.52 -9.25 -3.14
N ALA A 343 -29.53 -9.98 -2.65
CA ALA A 343 -29.83 -11.33 -3.14
C ALA A 343 -30.12 -11.41 -4.66
N GLN A 344 -30.52 -10.29 -5.27
CA GLN A 344 -30.79 -10.17 -6.71
C GLN A 344 -29.70 -9.41 -7.48
N ALA A 345 -28.57 -9.10 -6.84
CA ALA A 345 -27.46 -8.40 -7.48
C ALA A 345 -26.92 -9.25 -8.64
N GLU A 346 -26.68 -8.59 -9.77
CA GLU A 346 -26.18 -9.21 -10.98
C GLU A 346 -24.76 -8.73 -11.26
N TYR A 347 -23.85 -9.69 -11.42
CA TYR A 347 -22.44 -9.48 -11.69
C TYR A 347 -22.10 -9.80 -13.14
N GLU A 348 -21.09 -9.13 -13.68
CA GLU A 348 -20.58 -9.42 -15.03
C GLU A 348 -19.98 -10.83 -15.09
N ARG A 349 -19.36 -11.25 -13.98
CA ARG A 349 -18.83 -12.59 -13.77
C ARG A 349 -19.15 -13.05 -12.37
N ASN A 350 -19.49 -14.33 -12.25
CA ASN A 350 -19.69 -15.00 -10.97
C ASN A 350 -18.67 -16.14 -10.86
N LEU A 351 -17.83 -16.06 -9.84
CA LEU A 351 -16.87 -17.08 -9.46
C LEU A 351 -17.42 -17.86 -8.27
N ALA A 352 -17.11 -19.16 -8.19
CA ALA A 352 -17.49 -20.00 -7.05
C ALA A 352 -16.23 -20.58 -6.40
N PHE A 353 -16.18 -20.52 -5.07
CA PHE A 353 -15.10 -21.08 -4.26
C PHE A 353 -15.67 -21.77 -3.02
N ASP A 354 -15.29 -23.03 -2.80
CA ASP A 354 -15.77 -23.82 -1.67
C ASP A 354 -14.74 -23.81 -0.54
N LEU A 355 -15.13 -23.25 0.61
CA LEU A 355 -14.29 -23.14 1.80
C LEU A 355 -13.93 -24.50 2.40
N SER A 356 -14.72 -25.56 2.13
CA SER A 356 -14.50 -26.89 2.68
C SER A 356 -13.29 -27.62 2.07
N HIS A 357 -12.84 -27.19 0.89
CA HIS A 357 -11.66 -27.75 0.22
C HIS A 357 -10.33 -27.10 0.66
N VAL A 358 -10.38 -26.07 1.51
CA VAL A 358 -9.18 -25.41 2.01
C VAL A 358 -8.46 -26.33 3.00
N VAL A 359 -7.16 -26.52 2.76
CA VAL A 359 -6.24 -27.28 3.63
C VAL A 359 -5.22 -26.35 4.24
N ARG A 360 -4.53 -26.79 5.30
CA ARG A 360 -3.41 -26.03 5.88
C ARG A 360 -2.34 -25.79 4.81
N ASN A 361 -1.93 -24.54 4.65
CA ASN A 361 -1.02 -24.16 3.58
C ASN A 361 -0.14 -22.95 3.94
N MET A 362 0.92 -22.81 3.15
CA MET A 362 1.80 -21.66 3.09
C MET A 362 1.70 -21.05 1.69
N ALA A 363 2.37 -19.92 1.46
CA ALA A 363 2.66 -19.44 0.12
C ALA A 363 4.14 -19.14 -0.07
N GLY A 364 4.67 -19.56 -1.23
CA GLY A 364 6.06 -19.38 -1.60
C GLY A 364 6.68 -20.61 -2.28
N PRO A 365 8.01 -20.62 -2.46
CA PRO A 365 8.91 -19.51 -2.13
C PRO A 365 8.69 -18.28 -3.00
N SER A 366 8.86 -17.11 -2.38
CA SER A 366 8.97 -15.78 -3.01
C SER A 366 7.88 -15.34 -3.99
N ASN A 367 6.71 -15.93 -3.85
CA ASN A 367 5.52 -15.58 -4.61
C ASN A 367 4.27 -15.76 -3.72
N PRO A 368 3.49 -14.69 -3.45
CA PRO A 368 2.35 -14.75 -2.53
C PRO A 368 1.16 -15.54 -3.08
N HIS A 369 1.07 -15.72 -4.40
CA HIS A 369 0.01 -16.50 -5.05
C HIS A 369 0.46 -17.92 -5.42
N ARG A 370 1.69 -18.31 -5.08
CA ARG A 370 2.15 -19.69 -5.18
C ARG A 370 1.79 -20.44 -3.90
N ARG A 371 0.56 -20.96 -3.83
CA ARG A 371 0.11 -21.75 -2.69
C ARG A 371 0.93 -23.04 -2.57
N LEU A 372 1.20 -23.40 -1.33
CA LEU A 372 1.99 -24.56 -0.94
C LEU A 372 1.27 -25.29 0.20
N PRO A 373 0.42 -26.30 -0.09
CA PRO A 373 -0.17 -27.14 0.94
C PRO A 373 0.92 -27.76 1.81
N THR A 374 0.76 -27.74 3.14
CA THR A 374 1.76 -28.32 4.05
C THR A 374 1.91 -29.82 3.87
N SER A 375 0.85 -30.49 3.41
CA SER A 375 0.85 -31.91 3.03
C SER A 375 1.63 -32.23 1.75
N GLU A 376 2.01 -31.23 0.94
CA GLU A 376 2.73 -31.43 -0.33
C GLU A 376 4.20 -30.99 -0.28
N LEU A 377 4.74 -30.58 0.89
CA LEU A 377 6.09 -30.01 1.00
C LEU A 377 7.18 -30.92 0.41
N GLN A 378 7.09 -32.24 0.63
CA GLN A 378 8.02 -33.21 0.07
C GLN A 378 7.92 -33.31 -1.44
N LYS A 379 6.70 -33.46 -1.96
CA LYS A 379 6.41 -33.55 -3.40
C LYS A 379 6.88 -32.30 -4.15
N ARG A 380 6.81 -31.14 -3.50
CA ARG A 380 7.25 -29.84 -4.03
C ARG A 380 8.75 -29.59 -3.84
N GLY A 381 9.48 -30.54 -3.23
CA GLY A 381 10.91 -30.45 -3.01
C GLY A 381 11.32 -29.37 -2.01
N ILE A 382 10.41 -28.90 -1.15
CA ILE A 382 10.71 -27.93 -0.10
C ILE A 382 11.33 -28.67 1.11
N ALA A 383 10.68 -29.75 1.54
CA ALA A 383 11.10 -30.65 2.61
C ALA A 383 11.40 -32.07 2.08
N GLY A 384 11.91 -32.95 2.94
CA GLY A 384 12.07 -34.37 2.63
C GLY A 384 13.17 -35.04 3.46
N PRO A 385 13.15 -36.37 3.61
CA PRO A 385 13.99 -37.09 4.57
C PRO A 385 15.49 -36.89 4.33
N VAL A 386 15.93 -36.88 3.06
CA VAL A 386 17.34 -36.63 2.70
C VAL A 386 17.75 -35.19 3.03
N LYS A 387 16.93 -34.21 2.67
CA LYS A 387 17.21 -32.79 2.96
C LYS A 387 17.25 -32.52 4.46
N LEU A 388 16.32 -33.10 5.20
CA LEU A 388 16.27 -32.98 6.65
C LEU A 388 17.46 -33.67 7.32
N ALA A 389 17.87 -34.85 6.85
CA ALA A 389 19.04 -35.55 7.39
C ALA A 389 20.32 -34.73 7.19
N LEU A 390 20.50 -34.11 6.02
CA LEU A 390 21.63 -33.21 5.75
C LEU A 390 21.60 -31.97 6.64
N ALA A 391 20.43 -31.30 6.73
CA ALA A 391 20.24 -30.16 7.62
C ALA A 391 20.57 -30.50 9.09
N ARG A 392 20.11 -31.66 9.58
CA ARG A 392 20.41 -32.13 10.94
C ARG A 392 21.88 -32.49 11.15
N ALA A 393 22.57 -32.97 10.11
CA ALA A 393 24.00 -33.26 10.18
C ALA A 393 24.85 -31.98 10.27
N GLU A 394 24.43 -30.91 9.58
CA GLU A 394 25.03 -29.57 9.73
C GLU A 394 24.75 -29.01 11.13
N GLU A 395 23.50 -29.09 11.59
CA GLU A 395 23.12 -28.66 12.94
C GLU A 395 23.93 -29.38 14.04
N ALA A 396 24.14 -30.70 13.90
CA ALA A 396 24.93 -31.49 14.85
C ALA A 396 26.42 -31.08 14.91
N GLN A 397 26.91 -30.38 13.88
CA GLN A 397 28.26 -29.79 13.85
C GLN A 397 28.28 -28.35 14.40
N GLY A 398 27.14 -27.83 14.84
CA GLY A 398 26.98 -26.44 15.29
C GLY A 398 26.85 -25.44 14.15
N LEU A 399 26.58 -25.88 12.92
CA LEU A 399 26.40 -25.04 11.74
C LEU A 399 24.92 -24.72 11.51
N LEU A 400 24.66 -23.61 10.81
CA LEU A 400 23.33 -23.33 10.28
C LEU A 400 22.92 -24.41 9.25
N PRO A 401 21.73 -24.98 9.33
CA PRO A 401 21.27 -25.98 8.37
C PRO A 401 20.92 -25.36 7.01
N ASP A 402 20.99 -26.14 5.93
CA ASP A 402 20.32 -25.81 4.68
C ASP A 402 18.82 -25.55 4.91
N GLY A 403 18.28 -24.51 4.28
CA GLY A 403 16.91 -24.07 4.49
C GLY A 403 16.66 -23.46 5.87
N ALA A 404 17.70 -23.06 6.62
CA ALA A 404 17.56 -22.41 7.92
C ALA A 404 16.49 -21.31 7.89
N VAL A 405 15.56 -21.36 8.83
CA VAL A 405 14.63 -20.25 9.10
C VAL A 405 15.38 -19.24 9.96
N ILE A 406 15.90 -18.19 9.35
CA ILE A 406 16.68 -17.15 10.07
C ILE A 406 15.77 -16.09 10.68
N ILE A 407 14.56 -15.94 10.16
CA ILE A 407 13.53 -15.02 10.66
C ILE A 407 12.20 -15.77 10.75
N ALA A 408 11.56 -15.69 11.91
CA ALA A 408 10.19 -16.15 12.13
C ALA A 408 9.37 -15.02 12.77
N ALA A 409 8.51 -14.36 11.99
CA ALA A 409 7.85 -13.12 12.41
C ALA A 409 6.32 -13.24 12.41
N ILE A 410 5.71 -13.10 13.59
CA ILE A 410 4.27 -12.83 13.71
C ILE A 410 4.11 -11.31 13.54
N THR A 411 3.71 -10.91 12.34
CA THR A 411 3.66 -9.51 11.89
C THR A 411 2.45 -9.27 10.99
N SER A 412 2.35 -8.06 10.45
CA SER A 412 1.34 -7.58 9.51
C SER A 412 -0.06 -7.39 10.08
N CYS A 413 -0.71 -6.32 9.62
CA CYS A 413 -2.15 -6.11 9.79
C CYS A 413 -3.01 -7.24 9.21
N THR A 414 -2.51 -8.02 8.23
CA THR A 414 -3.24 -9.14 7.61
C THR A 414 -3.74 -10.15 8.64
N ASN A 415 -2.87 -10.51 9.60
CA ASN A 415 -3.12 -11.60 10.54
C ASN A 415 -3.22 -11.13 12.00
N THR A 416 -2.56 -10.03 12.37
CA THR A 416 -2.58 -9.53 13.75
C THR A 416 -3.86 -8.76 14.12
N SER A 417 -4.65 -8.38 13.11
CA SER A 417 -6.01 -7.82 13.28
C SER A 417 -7.09 -8.88 13.51
N ASN A 418 -6.76 -10.16 13.34
CA ASN A 418 -7.66 -11.28 13.60
C ASN A 418 -7.29 -11.92 14.95
N PRO A 419 -8.07 -11.68 16.03
CA PRO A 419 -7.75 -12.19 17.36
C PRO A 419 -7.63 -13.72 17.38
N ARG A 420 -8.41 -14.42 16.55
CA ARG A 420 -8.41 -15.88 16.45
C ARG A 420 -7.04 -16.41 16.01
N ASN A 421 -6.40 -15.77 15.02
CA ASN A 421 -5.08 -16.16 14.54
C ASN A 421 -3.98 -15.93 15.58
N VAL A 422 -4.04 -14.80 16.30
CA VAL A 422 -3.04 -14.45 17.32
C VAL A 422 -3.19 -15.33 18.57
N ILE A 423 -4.42 -15.62 18.99
CA ILE A 423 -4.71 -16.55 20.10
C ILE A 423 -4.29 -17.97 19.72
N ALA A 424 -4.53 -18.42 18.49
CA ALA A 424 -4.05 -19.73 18.03
C ALA A 424 -2.53 -19.86 18.11
N ALA A 425 -1.77 -18.80 17.77
CA ALA A 425 -0.32 -18.81 17.94
C ALA A 425 0.09 -18.88 19.42
N GLY A 426 -0.60 -18.14 20.30
CA GLY A 426 -0.37 -18.20 21.75
C GLY A 426 -0.65 -19.59 22.33
N LEU A 427 -1.75 -20.22 21.94
CA LEU A 427 -2.11 -21.57 22.38
C LEU A 427 -1.12 -22.63 21.86
N LEU A 428 -0.67 -22.51 20.61
CA LEU A 428 0.38 -23.39 20.08
C LEU A 428 1.69 -23.21 20.87
N ALA A 429 2.07 -21.97 21.19
CA ALA A 429 3.25 -21.70 22.03
C ALA A 429 3.11 -22.32 23.43
N ARG A 430 1.96 -22.16 24.07
CA ARG A 430 1.64 -22.79 25.36
C ARG A 430 1.78 -24.30 25.29
N ASN A 431 1.16 -24.93 24.29
CA ASN A 431 1.20 -26.38 24.11
C ASN A 431 2.62 -26.90 23.83
N ALA A 432 3.39 -26.17 23.03
CA ALA A 432 4.80 -26.48 22.77
C ALA A 432 5.64 -26.44 24.05
N ARG A 433 5.47 -25.41 24.88
CA ARG A 433 6.17 -25.28 26.17
C ARG A 433 5.81 -26.39 27.16
N GLN A 434 4.53 -26.73 27.26
CA GLN A 434 4.07 -27.85 28.11
C GLN A 434 4.67 -29.20 27.70
N ARG A 435 5.15 -29.31 26.45
CA ARG A 435 5.86 -30.47 25.92
C ARG A 435 7.39 -30.30 25.90
N GLY A 436 7.93 -29.26 26.53
CA GLY A 436 9.38 -29.03 26.62
C GLY A 436 10.05 -28.53 25.33
N LEU A 437 9.27 -28.08 24.33
CA LEU A 437 9.82 -27.57 23.07
C LEU A 437 10.27 -26.11 23.21
N ALA A 438 11.31 -25.75 22.45
CA ALA A 438 11.85 -24.40 22.35
C ALA A 438 12.17 -24.05 20.90
N ARG A 439 12.25 -22.74 20.59
CA ARG A 439 12.73 -22.29 19.27
C ARG A 439 14.20 -22.64 19.06
N LYS A 440 14.64 -22.80 17.81
CA LYS A 440 16.08 -22.92 17.51
C LYS A 440 16.80 -21.58 17.76
N PRO A 441 18.08 -21.60 18.20
CA PRO A 441 18.79 -20.41 18.65
C PRO A 441 19.06 -19.39 17.54
N TRP A 442 19.28 -19.85 16.30
CA TRP A 442 19.54 -18.99 15.14
C TRP A 442 18.31 -18.27 14.59
N VAL A 443 17.10 -18.62 15.06
CA VAL A 443 15.87 -18.04 14.55
C VAL A 443 15.63 -16.70 15.23
N LYS A 444 15.71 -15.60 14.47
CA LYS A 444 15.29 -14.27 14.93
C LYS A 444 13.76 -14.20 14.95
N THR A 445 13.18 -14.31 16.14
CA THR A 445 11.73 -14.28 16.36
C THR A 445 11.22 -12.88 16.69
N SER A 446 10.00 -12.55 16.28
CA SER A 446 9.35 -11.29 16.61
C SER A 446 7.82 -11.40 16.64
N LEU A 447 7.19 -10.67 17.57
CA LEU A 447 5.76 -10.36 17.56
C LEU A 447 5.58 -8.85 17.38
N ALA A 448 4.94 -8.45 16.29
CA ALA A 448 4.64 -7.06 15.98
C ALA A 448 3.13 -6.88 15.74
N PRO A 449 2.33 -6.67 16.79
CA PRO A 449 0.89 -6.51 16.65
C PRO A 449 0.52 -5.20 15.96
N GLY A 450 -0.56 -5.20 15.16
CA GLY A 450 -1.04 -3.97 14.53
C GLY A 450 -1.91 -3.08 15.43
N SER A 451 -2.14 -3.44 16.70
CA SER A 451 -2.66 -2.52 17.71
C SER A 451 -2.26 -2.93 19.12
N ARG A 452 -2.32 -1.98 20.05
CA ARG A 452 -2.08 -2.24 21.48
C ARG A 452 -3.17 -3.07 22.15
N ALA A 453 -4.34 -3.23 21.54
CA ALA A 453 -5.39 -4.10 22.08
C ALA A 453 -4.93 -5.57 22.11
N VAL A 454 -4.08 -5.96 21.17
CA VAL A 454 -3.49 -7.31 21.08
C VAL A 454 -2.70 -7.71 22.32
N GLU A 455 -1.91 -6.78 22.85
CA GLU A 455 -1.18 -6.99 24.09
C GLU A 455 -2.14 -7.28 25.26
N LEU A 456 -3.22 -6.50 25.36
CA LEU A 456 -4.16 -6.60 26.48
C LEU A 456 -4.87 -7.96 26.52
N TYR A 457 -5.42 -8.43 25.40
CA TYR A 457 -6.11 -9.72 25.40
C TYR A 457 -5.16 -10.91 25.48
N LEU A 458 -3.91 -10.80 25.00
CA LEU A 458 -2.90 -11.86 25.17
C LEU A 458 -2.44 -11.97 26.63
N GLN A 459 -2.33 -10.84 27.34
CA GLN A 459 -2.06 -10.80 28.78
C GLN A 459 -3.22 -11.41 29.57
N GLU A 460 -4.46 -11.00 29.25
CA GLU A 460 -5.66 -11.50 29.92
C GLU A 460 -5.87 -13.01 29.67
N ALA A 461 -5.52 -13.51 28.48
CA ALA A 461 -5.52 -14.94 28.17
C ALA A 461 -4.38 -15.73 28.82
N GLY A 462 -3.39 -15.07 29.42
CA GLY A 462 -2.19 -15.71 29.95
C GLY A 462 -1.23 -16.26 28.88
N LEU A 463 -1.43 -15.91 27.59
CA LEU A 463 -0.68 -16.47 26.46
C LEU A 463 0.55 -15.63 26.05
N LEU A 464 0.63 -14.37 26.47
CA LEU A 464 1.78 -13.52 26.14
C LEU A 464 3.09 -14.11 26.68
N GLY A 465 3.08 -14.63 27.91
CA GLY A 465 4.26 -15.26 28.51
C GLY A 465 4.70 -16.52 27.78
N ASP A 466 3.76 -17.28 27.21
CA ASP A 466 4.08 -18.46 26.40
C ASP A 466 4.77 -18.08 25.09
N LEU A 467 4.29 -17.03 24.41
CA LEU A 467 4.91 -16.49 23.21
C LEU A 467 6.33 -15.96 23.52
N GLN A 468 6.48 -15.17 24.59
CA GLN A 468 7.76 -14.63 25.03
C GLN A 468 8.80 -15.71 25.33
N ALA A 469 8.38 -16.80 25.98
CA ALA A 469 9.28 -17.92 26.28
C ALA A 469 9.78 -18.66 25.02
N LEU A 470 9.04 -18.58 23.90
CA LEU A 470 9.53 -19.04 22.58
C LEU A 470 10.22 -17.92 21.78
N GLY A 471 10.51 -16.77 22.39
CA GLY A 471 11.18 -15.63 21.76
C GLY A 471 10.26 -14.70 20.97
N PHE A 472 8.94 -14.88 21.03
CA PHE A 472 7.95 -14.01 20.38
C PHE A 472 7.49 -12.90 21.32
N GLY A 473 8.43 -12.18 21.93
CA GLY A 473 8.14 -10.94 22.64
C GLY A 473 7.70 -9.82 21.70
N ILE A 474 6.91 -8.88 22.23
CA ILE A 474 6.46 -7.71 21.48
C ILE A 474 7.69 -6.85 21.15
N VAL A 475 7.98 -6.72 19.87
CA VAL A 475 9.10 -5.89 19.38
C VAL A 475 8.65 -4.49 18.98
N ALA A 476 7.36 -4.33 18.64
CA ALA A 476 6.80 -3.12 18.05
C ALA A 476 5.26 -3.18 17.95
N PHE A 477 4.64 -2.02 17.78
CA PHE A 477 3.28 -1.88 17.23
C PHE A 477 3.35 -1.16 15.88
N ALA A 478 3.90 -1.86 14.87
CA ALA A 478 4.30 -1.29 13.57
C ALA A 478 4.46 -2.40 12.49
N CYS A 479 4.60 -2.02 11.22
CA CYS A 479 4.71 -2.94 10.07
C CYS A 479 5.95 -3.86 10.11
N THR A 480 7.10 -3.34 10.52
CA THR A 480 8.34 -4.11 10.79
C THR A 480 8.74 -5.11 9.71
N THR A 481 8.84 -6.40 10.03
CA THR A 481 9.26 -7.44 9.08
C THR A 481 8.34 -7.49 7.84
N CYS A 482 7.07 -7.11 7.94
CA CYS A 482 6.14 -7.12 6.81
C CYS A 482 6.53 -6.15 5.68
N ASN A 483 7.09 -4.97 6.03
CA ASN A 483 7.55 -4.00 5.03
C ASN A 483 9.06 -4.10 4.73
N GLY A 484 9.74 -5.11 5.28
CA GLY A 484 11.18 -5.35 5.09
C GLY A 484 12.06 -4.77 6.19
N MET A 485 11.48 -4.13 7.22
CA MET A 485 12.19 -3.57 8.36
C MET A 485 12.47 -4.64 9.43
N SER A 486 13.14 -5.71 9.02
CA SER A 486 13.46 -6.87 9.86
C SER A 486 14.71 -6.69 10.73
N GLY A 487 15.46 -5.60 10.54
CA GLY A 487 16.67 -5.23 11.30
C GLY A 487 17.84 -6.19 11.13
N ALA A 488 19.00 -5.87 11.71
CA ALA A 488 20.22 -6.66 11.53
C ALA A 488 20.12 -8.07 12.13
N LEU A 489 20.78 -9.05 11.52
CA LEU A 489 20.96 -10.38 12.11
C LEU A 489 22.12 -10.37 13.11
N ASP A 490 22.24 -11.44 13.89
CA ASP A 490 23.47 -11.66 14.65
C ASP A 490 24.68 -11.70 13.70
N PRO A 491 25.77 -10.95 13.96
CA PRO A 491 26.94 -10.89 13.07
C PRO A 491 27.61 -12.26 12.82
N ALA A 492 27.47 -13.23 13.72
CA ALA A 492 27.95 -14.59 13.49
C ALA A 492 27.09 -15.33 12.46
N ILE A 493 25.76 -15.22 12.59
CA ILE A 493 24.78 -15.80 11.66
C ILE A 493 24.96 -15.19 10.27
N GLU A 494 25.06 -13.87 10.17
CA GLU A 494 25.26 -13.16 8.90
C GLU A 494 26.56 -13.58 8.20
N ARG A 495 27.68 -13.60 8.93
CA ARG A 495 28.96 -14.05 8.38
C ARG A 495 28.91 -15.47 7.87
N GLU A 496 28.24 -16.37 8.58
CA GLU A 496 28.12 -17.76 8.16
C GLU A 496 27.27 -17.93 6.89
N ILE A 497 26.13 -17.22 6.81
CA ILE A 497 25.29 -17.22 5.60
C ILE A 497 26.10 -16.78 4.38
N ILE A 498 26.86 -15.70 4.51
CA ILE A 498 27.69 -15.15 3.42
C ILE A 498 28.83 -16.12 3.08
N ALA A 499 29.57 -16.61 4.08
CA ALA A 499 30.75 -17.45 3.86
C ALA A 499 30.42 -18.80 3.20
N ARG A 500 29.25 -19.36 3.48
CA ARG A 500 28.79 -20.66 2.94
C ARG A 500 27.85 -20.53 1.74
N ASP A 501 27.51 -19.31 1.32
CA ASP A 501 26.42 -19.04 0.38
C ASP A 501 25.13 -19.80 0.76
N LEU A 502 24.81 -19.83 2.05
CA LEU A 502 23.77 -20.69 2.62
C LEU A 502 22.40 -20.33 2.04
N TYR A 503 21.60 -21.36 1.74
CA TYR A 503 20.19 -21.16 1.43
C TYR A 503 19.39 -20.94 2.73
N ALA A 504 19.34 -19.69 3.16
CA ALA A 504 18.58 -19.24 4.33
C ALA A 504 17.20 -18.68 3.92
N THR A 505 16.22 -18.77 4.83
CA THR A 505 14.82 -18.46 4.57
C THR A 505 14.15 -17.67 5.70
N ALA A 506 13.03 -17.02 5.38
CA ALA A 506 12.16 -16.39 6.37
C ALA A 506 10.75 -16.98 6.32
N VAL A 507 10.09 -17.09 7.47
CA VAL A 507 8.67 -17.48 7.58
C VAL A 507 7.93 -16.39 8.34
N LEU A 508 6.87 -15.84 7.76
CA LEU A 508 6.16 -14.71 8.36
C LEU A 508 4.66 -14.75 8.10
N SER A 509 3.90 -14.14 9.01
CA SER A 509 2.45 -13.95 8.84
C SER A 509 2.10 -12.67 8.06
N GLY A 510 2.95 -12.30 7.10
CA GLY A 510 2.74 -11.18 6.19
C GLY A 510 1.83 -11.51 5.01
N ASN A 511 1.83 -10.62 4.01
CA ASN A 511 1.11 -10.77 2.74
C ASN A 511 2.03 -10.79 1.51
N ARG A 512 3.30 -10.38 1.64
CA ARG A 512 4.29 -10.38 0.56
C ARG A 512 5.56 -11.10 0.97
N ASN A 513 6.15 -11.84 0.03
CA ASN A 513 7.37 -12.62 0.25
C ASN A 513 8.38 -12.53 -0.91
N PHE A 514 8.25 -11.56 -1.83
CA PHE A 514 9.17 -11.39 -2.96
C PHE A 514 10.66 -11.38 -2.56
N ASP A 515 11.54 -11.80 -3.47
CA ASP A 515 12.98 -11.87 -3.22
C ASP A 515 13.55 -10.53 -2.75
N GLY A 516 14.36 -10.57 -1.69
CA GLY A 516 14.98 -9.37 -1.09
C GLY A 516 14.02 -8.46 -0.31
N ARG A 517 12.71 -8.73 -0.29
CA ARG A 517 11.72 -7.89 0.42
C ARG A 517 11.82 -7.99 1.94
N ILE A 518 12.03 -9.19 2.47
CA ILE A 518 11.92 -9.44 3.92
C ILE A 518 13.22 -9.12 4.64
N HIS A 519 14.34 -9.63 4.13
CA HIS A 519 15.68 -9.41 4.66
C HIS A 519 16.69 -9.71 3.54
N PRO A 520 17.80 -8.94 3.40
CA PRO A 520 18.78 -9.15 2.33
C PRO A 520 19.41 -10.56 2.32
N HIS A 521 19.60 -11.16 3.50
CA HIS A 521 20.21 -12.49 3.65
C HIS A 521 19.21 -13.65 3.65
N ALA A 522 17.90 -13.40 3.47
CA ALA A 522 16.91 -14.44 3.25
C ALA A 522 16.74 -14.66 1.75
N LYS A 523 17.29 -15.76 1.20
CA LYS A 523 17.18 -16.07 -0.24
C LYS A 523 15.72 -16.22 -0.66
N GLN A 524 14.88 -16.79 0.21
CA GLN A 524 13.45 -16.96 -0.04
C GLN A 524 12.62 -16.75 1.22
N ALA A 525 11.37 -16.33 1.06
CA ALA A 525 10.44 -16.16 2.16
C ALA A 525 9.12 -16.90 1.92
N PHE A 526 8.47 -17.31 3.01
CA PHE A 526 7.20 -18.01 3.00
C PHE A 526 6.16 -17.31 3.87
N LEU A 527 4.95 -17.17 3.34
CA LEU A 527 3.80 -16.71 4.09
C LEU A 527 3.14 -17.88 4.80
N ALA A 528 2.80 -17.72 6.07
CA ALA A 528 2.15 -18.76 6.86
C ALA A 528 1.26 -18.14 7.94
N SER A 529 0.32 -18.91 8.48
CA SER A 529 -0.48 -18.48 9.63
C SER A 529 0.40 -18.25 10.86
N PRO A 530 0.03 -17.33 11.78
CA PRO A 530 0.77 -17.13 13.03
C PRO A 530 1.16 -18.40 13.80
N PRO A 531 0.30 -19.43 13.98
CA PRO A 531 0.73 -20.68 14.61
C PRO A 531 1.78 -21.45 13.76
N LEU A 532 1.68 -21.46 12.43
CA LEU A 532 2.74 -22.07 11.61
C LEU A 532 4.08 -21.33 11.74
N VAL A 533 4.07 -20.00 11.89
CA VAL A 533 5.31 -19.24 12.15
C VAL A 533 5.99 -19.72 13.43
N VAL A 534 5.23 -19.93 14.51
CA VAL A 534 5.76 -20.49 15.77
C VAL A 534 6.29 -21.91 15.56
N ALA A 535 5.56 -22.76 14.84
CA ALA A 535 6.00 -24.12 14.55
C ALA A 535 7.32 -24.17 13.76
N TYR A 536 7.48 -23.31 12.75
CA TYR A 536 8.73 -23.21 11.98
C TYR A 536 9.89 -22.59 12.78
N ALA A 537 9.62 -21.76 13.79
CA ALA A 537 10.66 -21.32 14.72
C ALA A 537 11.19 -22.45 15.61
N ILE A 538 10.34 -23.42 15.96
CA ILE A 538 10.72 -24.64 16.69
C ILE A 538 11.49 -25.60 15.76
N ALA A 539 11.01 -25.80 14.52
CA ALA A 539 11.67 -26.64 13.55
C ALA A 539 13.04 -26.08 13.10
N GLY A 540 13.13 -24.76 12.90
CA GLY A 540 14.35 -24.02 12.53
C GLY A 540 14.83 -24.17 11.09
N THR A 541 14.17 -24.98 10.27
CA THR A 541 14.45 -25.12 8.83
C THR A 541 13.17 -25.43 8.05
N VAL A 542 13.07 -24.91 6.81
CA VAL A 542 11.98 -25.29 5.89
C VAL A 542 12.17 -26.67 5.26
N ARG A 543 13.31 -27.33 5.52
CA ARG A 543 13.54 -28.73 5.10
C ARG A 543 12.77 -29.76 5.92
N PHE A 544 12.14 -29.29 6.99
CA PHE A 544 11.26 -30.05 7.87
C PHE A 544 9.86 -30.19 7.26
N ASP A 545 9.35 -31.41 7.18
CA ASP A 545 7.95 -31.68 6.88
C ASP A 545 7.12 -31.40 8.14
N ILE A 546 6.49 -30.22 8.17
CA ILE A 546 5.80 -29.72 9.35
C ILE A 546 4.62 -30.59 9.79
N GLU A 547 4.07 -31.42 8.92
CA GLU A 547 2.97 -32.34 9.26
C GLU A 547 3.48 -33.68 9.81
N GLN A 548 4.61 -34.17 9.29
CA GLN A 548 5.06 -35.56 9.48
C GLN A 548 6.38 -35.73 10.21
N ASP A 549 7.14 -34.68 10.49
CA ASP A 549 8.39 -34.81 11.22
C ASP A 549 8.22 -34.53 12.73
N VAL A 550 9.18 -35.01 13.52
CA VAL A 550 9.20 -34.87 14.98
C VAL A 550 9.87 -33.55 15.37
N LEU A 551 9.12 -32.66 16.04
CA LEU A 551 9.61 -31.35 16.50
C LEU A 551 10.58 -31.49 17.67
N GLY A 552 10.36 -32.50 18.52
CA GLY A 552 11.21 -32.82 19.66
C GLY A 552 10.64 -33.98 20.46
N LEU A 553 11.28 -34.29 21.59
CA LEU A 553 10.80 -35.26 22.56
C LEU A 553 10.29 -34.52 23.79
N ASP A 554 9.18 -34.99 24.38
CA ASP A 554 8.72 -34.47 25.66
C ASP A 554 9.54 -35.01 26.84
N GLU A 555 9.24 -34.56 28.06
CA GLU A 555 9.92 -35.00 29.29
C GLU A 555 9.84 -36.52 29.53
N GLN A 556 8.88 -37.21 28.91
CA GLN A 556 8.71 -38.66 28.99
C GLN A 556 9.37 -39.40 27.80
N GLY A 557 10.09 -38.68 26.93
CA GLY A 557 10.75 -39.23 25.74
C GLY A 557 9.82 -39.54 24.58
N ARG A 558 8.57 -39.04 24.59
CA ARG A 558 7.60 -39.27 23.51
C ARG A 558 7.80 -38.25 22.40
N GLU A 559 7.67 -38.69 21.16
CA GLU A 559 7.72 -37.80 19.99
C GLU A 559 6.59 -36.77 20.04
N VAL A 560 6.94 -35.51 19.79
CA VAL A 560 5.99 -34.40 19.68
C VAL A 560 5.96 -33.93 18.23
N ARG A 561 4.78 -33.93 17.63
CA ARG A 561 4.52 -33.50 16.24
C ARG A 561 3.55 -32.32 16.25
N LEU A 562 3.37 -31.66 15.11
CA LEU A 562 2.49 -30.50 15.00
C LEU A 562 1.07 -30.80 15.51
N LYS A 563 0.50 -31.94 15.12
CA LYS A 563 -0.84 -32.37 15.54
C LYS A 563 -1.02 -32.49 17.06
N ASP A 564 0.06 -32.72 17.81
CA ASP A 564 0.01 -32.94 19.26
C ASP A 564 -0.02 -31.61 20.04
N ILE A 565 0.29 -30.50 19.37
CA ILE A 565 0.35 -29.15 19.94
C ILE A 565 -0.59 -28.16 19.23
N TRP A 566 -1.18 -28.53 18.10
CA TRP A 566 -2.13 -27.69 17.37
C TRP A 566 -3.42 -27.48 18.19
N PRO A 567 -3.82 -26.24 18.47
CA PRO A 567 -5.04 -25.99 19.24
C PRO A 567 -6.29 -26.35 18.44
N SER A 568 -7.31 -26.84 19.15
CA SER A 568 -8.64 -27.09 18.55
C SER A 568 -9.37 -25.78 18.30
N ASP A 569 -10.28 -25.77 17.33
CA ASP A 569 -11.11 -24.59 17.04
C ASP A 569 -11.98 -24.17 18.24
N ALA A 570 -12.56 -25.16 18.93
CA ALA A 570 -13.39 -24.93 20.11
C ALA A 570 -12.60 -24.27 21.25
N GLU A 571 -11.33 -24.65 21.43
CA GLU A 571 -10.46 -24.01 22.42
C GLU A 571 -10.14 -22.56 22.03
N ILE A 572 -9.79 -22.30 20.78
CA ILE A 572 -9.49 -20.95 20.29
C ILE A 572 -10.71 -20.05 20.51
N ASP A 573 -11.89 -20.50 20.08
CA ASP A 573 -13.12 -19.70 20.14
C ASP A 573 -13.55 -19.43 21.59
N ALA A 574 -13.36 -20.41 22.50
CA ALA A 574 -13.61 -20.23 23.92
C ALA A 574 -12.69 -19.18 24.56
N VAL A 575 -11.40 -19.18 24.20
CA VAL A 575 -10.44 -18.18 24.68
C VAL A 575 -10.76 -16.80 24.12
N VAL A 576 -11.04 -16.69 22.81
CA VAL A 576 -11.45 -15.42 22.17
C VAL A 576 -12.66 -14.82 22.89
N ALA A 577 -13.71 -15.60 23.09
CA ALA A 577 -14.93 -15.14 23.74
C ALA A 577 -14.70 -14.71 25.21
N ALA A 578 -13.78 -15.36 25.91
CA ALA A 578 -13.47 -15.06 27.31
C ALA A 578 -12.58 -13.81 27.49
N THR A 579 -11.72 -13.49 26.52
CA THR A 579 -10.61 -12.54 26.73
C THR A 579 -10.57 -11.36 25.79
N VAL A 580 -11.24 -11.38 24.64
CA VAL A 580 -11.28 -10.24 23.70
C VAL A 580 -12.52 -9.41 23.99
N LYS A 581 -12.33 -8.21 24.56
CA LYS A 581 -13.44 -7.43 25.13
C LYS A 581 -13.45 -5.96 24.68
N PRO A 582 -14.64 -5.33 24.53
CA PRO A 582 -14.77 -3.92 24.15
C PRO A 582 -13.95 -2.94 24.99
N GLU A 583 -13.81 -3.20 26.29
CA GLU A 583 -13.11 -2.31 27.22
C GLU A 583 -11.62 -2.18 26.88
N GLN A 584 -11.01 -3.22 26.31
CA GLN A 584 -9.61 -3.21 25.88
C GLN A 584 -9.42 -2.25 24.71
N PHE A 585 -10.30 -2.30 23.71
CA PHE A 585 -10.29 -1.39 22.57
C PHE A 585 -10.55 0.05 23.02
N GLN A 586 -11.54 0.27 23.90
CA GLN A 586 -11.83 1.60 24.43
C GLN A 586 -10.67 2.19 25.23
N ARG A 587 -9.98 1.38 26.05
CA ARG A 587 -8.81 1.80 26.85
C ARG A 587 -7.67 2.30 25.96
N ILE A 588 -7.50 1.72 24.78
CA ILE A 588 -6.46 2.14 23.82
C ILE A 588 -6.93 3.32 22.98
N TYR A 589 -8.12 3.22 22.39
CA TYR A 589 -8.54 4.15 21.34
C TYR A 589 -9.20 5.43 21.84
N THR A 590 -9.81 5.43 23.02
CA THR A 590 -10.40 6.66 23.59
C THR A 590 -9.35 7.74 23.83
N PRO A 591 -8.22 7.48 24.54
CA PRO A 591 -7.19 8.49 24.72
C PRO A 591 -6.42 8.79 23.42
N MET A 592 -6.25 7.80 22.53
CA MET A 592 -5.54 7.98 21.26
C MET A 592 -6.24 8.97 20.32
N PHE A 593 -7.57 8.93 20.26
CA PHE A 593 -8.40 9.80 19.41
C PHE A 593 -9.07 10.96 20.17
N ALA A 594 -8.65 11.23 21.41
CA ALA A 594 -9.16 12.37 22.16
C ALA A 594 -8.77 13.68 21.46
N LYS A 595 -9.75 14.58 21.24
CA LYS A 595 -9.50 15.90 20.66
C LYS A 595 -8.51 16.65 21.55
N ARG A 596 -7.36 17.02 21.00
CA ARG A 596 -6.37 17.87 21.69
C ARG A 596 -6.64 19.33 21.36
N ALA A 597 -6.41 20.22 22.33
CA ALA A 597 -6.45 21.66 22.08
C ALA A 597 -5.37 22.03 21.06
N ARG A 598 -5.74 22.84 20.07
CA ARG A 598 -4.79 23.31 19.05
C ARG A 598 -3.88 24.35 19.68
N ALA A 599 -2.61 24.36 19.30
CA ALA A 599 -1.74 25.47 19.65
C ALA A 599 -2.30 26.74 18.98
N GLU A 600 -2.62 27.76 19.78
CA GLU A 600 -3.24 29.02 19.30
C GLU A 600 -2.36 29.80 18.29
N ASN A 601 -1.09 29.40 18.11
CA ASN A 601 -0.10 30.08 17.28
C ASN A 601 0.65 29.13 16.31
N ALA A 602 0.00 28.08 15.79
CA ALA A 602 0.65 27.19 14.82
C ALA A 602 1.03 27.97 13.54
N ARG A 603 2.33 28.03 13.23
CA ARG A 603 2.81 28.71 12.01
C ARG A 603 2.37 27.91 10.77
N PRO A 604 1.80 28.56 9.74
CA PRO A 604 1.32 27.87 8.56
C PRO A 604 2.47 27.32 7.69
N LEU A 605 3.66 27.93 7.77
CA LEU A 605 4.87 27.48 7.09
C LEU A 605 5.71 26.59 8.00
N TYR A 606 6.41 25.62 7.41
CA TYR A 606 7.33 24.73 8.12
C TYR A 606 8.72 25.37 8.21
N ASP A 607 9.38 25.23 9.35
CA ASP A 607 10.75 25.71 9.53
C ASP A 607 11.75 24.66 9.00
N TRP A 608 12.06 24.76 7.70
CA TRP A 608 12.91 23.79 7.01
C TRP A 608 14.32 23.75 7.59
N ARG A 609 14.73 22.58 8.09
CA ARG A 609 16.05 22.37 8.69
C ARG A 609 17.13 22.14 7.61
N PRO A 610 18.15 23.01 7.47
CA PRO A 610 19.12 22.89 6.37
C PRO A 610 19.93 21.59 6.35
N GLN A 611 20.22 21.02 7.52
CA GLN A 611 20.97 19.79 7.69
C GLN A 611 20.12 18.52 7.61
N SER A 612 18.79 18.64 7.43
CA SER A 612 17.93 17.46 7.35
C SER A 612 18.26 16.61 6.11
N THR A 613 18.38 15.31 6.31
CA THR A 613 18.44 14.32 5.22
C THR A 613 17.09 13.65 4.97
N TYR A 614 16.04 14.06 5.70
CA TYR A 614 14.73 13.43 5.66
C TYR A 614 13.60 14.35 5.17
N ILE A 615 13.69 15.66 5.43
CA ILE A 615 12.63 16.63 5.14
C ILE A 615 13.25 17.86 4.46
N ARG A 616 12.90 18.12 3.21
CA ARG A 616 13.32 19.32 2.48
C ARG A 616 12.17 19.92 1.67
N CYS A 617 12.20 21.25 1.51
CA CYS A 617 11.24 21.94 0.67
C CYS A 617 11.38 21.44 -0.78
N PRO A 618 10.31 20.91 -1.38
CA PRO A 618 10.39 20.35 -2.73
C PRO A 618 10.56 21.46 -3.79
N PRO A 619 11.35 21.21 -4.85
CA PRO A 619 11.69 22.24 -5.84
C PRO A 619 10.64 22.42 -6.96
N TYR A 620 9.37 22.03 -6.73
CA TYR A 620 8.38 21.88 -7.81
C TYR A 620 7.91 23.20 -8.46
N TRP A 621 8.10 24.33 -7.77
CA TRP A 621 7.67 25.65 -8.23
C TRP A 621 8.82 26.58 -8.61
N SER A 622 10.03 26.04 -8.80
CA SER A 622 11.21 26.82 -9.18
C SER A 622 12.05 26.11 -10.25
N GLY A 623 12.99 26.85 -10.85
CA GLY A 623 13.92 26.32 -11.84
C GLY A 623 13.25 25.71 -13.08
N ALA A 624 13.88 24.67 -13.63
CA ALA A 624 13.43 24.00 -14.85
C ALA A 624 12.06 23.29 -14.71
N LEU A 625 11.57 23.05 -13.49
CA LEU A 625 10.30 22.37 -13.25
C LEU A 625 9.08 23.30 -13.41
N ALA A 626 9.28 24.60 -13.15
CA ALA A 626 8.28 25.63 -13.37
C ALA A 626 8.21 26.10 -14.84
N GLY A 627 9.19 25.71 -15.67
CA GLY A 627 9.24 26.04 -17.09
C GLY A 627 8.28 25.21 -17.94
N GLU A 628 7.94 25.74 -19.12
CA GLU A 628 7.14 25.02 -20.11
C GLU A 628 7.93 23.80 -20.66
N ARG A 629 7.30 22.63 -20.73
CA ARG A 629 7.92 21.46 -21.36
C ARG A 629 7.96 21.67 -22.86
N THR A 630 9.16 21.60 -23.42
CA THR A 630 9.39 21.93 -24.83
C THR A 630 8.90 20.84 -25.77
N LEU A 631 8.95 19.57 -25.31
CA LEU A 631 8.74 18.36 -26.08
C LEU A 631 9.58 18.33 -27.37
N ARG A 632 10.76 18.96 -27.35
CA ARG A 632 11.65 19.11 -28.51
C ARG A 632 13.10 18.86 -28.15
N GLY A 633 13.85 18.26 -29.08
CA GLY A 633 15.27 17.98 -28.91
C GLY A 633 15.58 17.10 -27.69
N MET A 634 14.61 16.28 -27.25
CA MET A 634 14.74 15.46 -26.06
C MET A 634 15.76 14.35 -26.28
N ARG A 635 16.62 14.11 -25.29
CA ARG A 635 17.56 12.98 -25.29
C ARG A 635 17.06 11.83 -24.44
N PRO A 636 17.26 10.56 -24.86
CA PRO A 636 16.86 9.44 -24.04
C PRO A 636 17.76 9.33 -22.81
N LEU A 637 17.17 9.40 -21.61
CA LEU A 637 17.88 9.08 -20.36
C LEU A 637 18.13 7.56 -20.26
N ALA A 638 17.13 6.78 -20.69
CA ALA A 638 17.19 5.33 -20.71
C ALA A 638 16.29 4.76 -21.82
N ILE A 639 16.74 3.64 -22.39
CA ILE A 639 15.91 2.73 -23.17
C ILE A 639 15.78 1.45 -22.33
N LEU A 640 14.55 1.10 -21.97
CA LEU A 640 14.28 0.07 -20.98
C LEU A 640 13.50 -1.10 -21.58
N PRO A 641 13.71 -2.33 -21.08
CA PRO A 641 12.98 -3.50 -21.52
C PRO A 641 11.52 -3.47 -21.06
N ASP A 642 10.81 -4.56 -21.31
CA ASP A 642 9.47 -4.79 -20.78
C ASP A 642 9.53 -5.00 -19.25
N ASN A 643 8.38 -4.94 -18.59
CA ASN A 643 8.22 -5.32 -17.18
C ASN A 643 9.00 -4.48 -16.17
N ILE A 644 9.31 -3.21 -16.50
CA ILE A 644 9.96 -2.30 -15.56
C ILE A 644 9.03 -2.00 -14.39
N THR A 645 9.42 -2.44 -13.20
CA THR A 645 8.67 -2.19 -11.97
C THR A 645 8.97 -0.81 -11.39
N THR A 646 8.09 -0.28 -10.56
CA THR A 646 8.37 0.91 -9.75
C THR A 646 9.55 0.74 -8.80
N ASP A 647 9.94 -0.51 -8.48
CA ASP A 647 11.15 -0.79 -7.71
C ASP A 647 12.44 -0.62 -8.52
N HIS A 648 12.39 -0.86 -9.83
CA HIS A 648 13.46 -0.46 -10.74
C HIS A 648 13.57 1.07 -10.84
N LEU A 649 12.44 1.77 -10.85
CA LEU A 649 12.38 3.23 -11.02
C LEU A 649 12.77 4.00 -9.75
N SER A 650 12.35 3.53 -8.57
CA SER A 650 12.59 4.18 -7.29
C SER A 650 12.57 3.11 -6.18
N PRO A 651 13.71 2.49 -5.85
CA PRO A 651 13.79 1.39 -4.90
C PRO A 651 13.37 1.81 -3.49
N SER A 652 13.03 0.83 -2.63
CA SER A 652 12.58 1.07 -1.24
C SER A 652 13.44 0.36 -0.17
N ASN A 653 14.48 -0.35 -0.59
CA ASN A 653 15.36 -1.13 0.28
C ASN A 653 16.30 -0.23 1.11
N ALA A 654 17.11 -0.87 1.95
CA ALA A 654 18.18 -0.23 2.70
C ALA A 654 19.15 0.51 1.75
N ILE A 655 19.62 1.68 2.20
CA ILE A 655 20.62 2.46 1.46
C ILE A 655 22.01 1.92 1.78
N LEU A 656 22.72 1.47 0.75
CA LEU A 656 24.09 0.99 0.89
C LEU A 656 25.08 2.14 0.76
N ARG A 657 26.23 2.02 1.43
CA ARG A 657 27.29 3.04 1.46
C ARG A 657 27.86 3.41 0.10
N ASP A 658 27.91 2.48 -0.84
CA ASP A 658 28.43 2.63 -2.20
C ASP A 658 27.39 3.16 -3.22
N SER A 659 26.15 3.33 -2.78
CA SER A 659 25.10 3.94 -3.60
C SER A 659 25.23 5.47 -3.67
N ALA A 660 24.63 6.11 -4.67
CA ALA A 660 24.66 7.56 -4.80
C ALA A 660 24.02 8.29 -3.61
N ALA A 661 22.96 7.71 -3.05
CA ALA A 661 22.34 8.20 -1.82
C ALA A 661 23.24 7.97 -0.60
N GLY A 662 23.87 6.80 -0.46
CA GLY A 662 24.82 6.53 0.63
C GLY A 662 26.02 7.47 0.61
N ASP A 663 26.56 7.78 -0.56
CA ASP A 663 27.61 8.80 -0.73
C ASP A 663 27.15 10.19 -0.28
N TYR A 664 25.91 10.57 -0.61
CA TYR A 664 25.33 11.84 -0.19
C TYR A 664 25.11 11.88 1.33
N LEU A 665 24.51 10.84 1.93
CA LEU A 665 24.27 10.76 3.36
C LEU A 665 25.57 10.78 4.17
N ALA A 666 26.62 10.09 3.70
CA ALA A 666 27.94 10.14 4.29
C ALA A 666 28.55 11.55 4.24
N ARG A 667 28.41 12.27 3.11
CA ARG A 667 28.85 13.68 2.99
C ARG A 667 28.08 14.62 3.90
N MET A 668 26.82 14.30 4.20
CA MET A 668 25.99 15.01 5.18
C MET A 668 26.33 14.65 6.63
N GLY A 669 27.26 13.71 6.87
CA GLY A 669 27.72 13.31 8.22
C GLY A 669 26.83 12.30 8.93
N LEU A 670 25.89 11.65 8.22
CA LEU A 670 25.07 10.58 8.78
C LEU A 670 25.89 9.28 8.89
N PRO A 671 25.87 8.54 10.01
CA PRO A 671 26.56 7.27 10.12
C PRO A 671 25.81 6.17 9.35
N GLU A 672 26.54 5.15 8.90
CA GLU A 672 26.01 4.13 7.98
C GLU A 672 24.87 3.31 8.62
N GLU A 673 24.97 3.01 9.91
CA GLU A 673 23.92 2.33 10.66
C GLU A 673 22.59 3.11 10.71
N ASP A 674 22.58 4.39 10.33
CA ASP A 674 21.41 5.26 10.31
C ASP A 674 20.98 5.69 8.91
N PHE A 675 21.62 5.19 7.85
CA PHE A 675 21.20 5.44 6.46
C PHE A 675 19.78 4.98 6.16
N ASN A 676 19.23 4.07 6.97
CA ASN A 676 17.84 3.64 6.88
C ASN A 676 17.54 3.10 5.46
N SER A 677 16.37 3.44 4.90
CA SER A 677 15.93 2.97 3.59
C SER A 677 15.63 4.11 2.63
N TYR A 678 15.67 3.85 1.33
CA TYR A 678 15.20 4.83 0.34
C TYR A 678 13.77 5.30 0.60
N ALA A 679 12.92 4.44 1.16
CA ALA A 679 11.53 4.75 1.43
C ALA A 679 11.38 5.80 2.55
N THR A 680 12.19 5.74 3.60
CA THR A 680 12.14 6.70 4.71
C THR A 680 12.66 8.09 4.32
N HIS A 681 13.54 8.16 3.32
CA HIS A 681 14.11 9.42 2.80
C HIS A 681 13.24 10.15 1.76
N ARG A 682 12.00 9.69 1.50
CA ARG A 682 11.12 10.29 0.46
C ARG A 682 10.68 11.74 0.73
N GLY A 683 10.82 12.23 1.96
CA GLY A 683 10.60 13.65 2.27
C GLY A 683 11.77 14.56 1.88
N ASP A 684 12.91 14.00 1.49
CA ASP A 684 14.08 14.73 1.02
C ASP A 684 14.32 14.46 -0.46
N HIS A 685 14.05 15.46 -1.29
CA HIS A 685 14.24 15.33 -2.72
C HIS A 685 15.71 15.12 -3.13
N LEU A 686 16.70 15.56 -2.34
CA LEU A 686 18.10 15.36 -2.68
C LEU A 686 18.49 13.88 -2.52
N THR A 687 18.12 13.24 -1.42
CA THR A 687 18.33 11.79 -1.25
C THR A 687 17.46 10.98 -2.20
N ALA A 688 16.18 11.32 -2.35
CA ALA A 688 15.24 10.52 -3.13
C ALA A 688 15.49 10.60 -4.65
N GLN A 689 15.95 11.74 -5.20
CA GLN A 689 16.35 11.82 -6.61
C GLN A 689 17.53 10.89 -6.94
N ARG A 690 18.47 10.70 -6.00
CA ARG A 690 19.60 9.76 -6.13
C ARG A 690 19.16 8.29 -6.15
N ALA A 691 17.93 8.01 -5.74
CA ALA A 691 17.31 6.70 -5.85
C ALA A 691 16.70 6.44 -7.25
N THR A 692 16.52 7.47 -8.07
CA THR A 692 15.89 7.32 -9.39
C THR A 692 16.73 6.39 -10.25
N PHE A 693 16.12 5.28 -10.68
CA PHE A 693 16.77 4.20 -11.42
C PHE A 693 17.98 3.56 -10.70
N ALA A 694 18.04 3.66 -9.36
CA ALA A 694 19.17 3.18 -8.56
C ALA A 694 19.20 1.66 -8.34
N ASN A 695 18.21 0.92 -8.85
CA ASN A 695 18.12 -0.51 -8.62
C ASN A 695 19.27 -1.27 -9.30
N PRO A 696 20.04 -2.11 -8.58
CA PRO A 696 21.17 -2.84 -9.15
C PRO A 696 20.76 -3.90 -10.18
N LYS A 697 19.47 -4.24 -10.28
CA LYS A 697 18.92 -5.19 -11.25
C LYS A 697 18.41 -4.54 -12.54
N LEU A 698 18.53 -3.22 -12.68
CA LEU A 698 18.11 -2.49 -13.88
C LEU A 698 18.91 -2.92 -15.12
N PHE A 699 18.24 -3.02 -16.27
CA PHE A 699 18.85 -3.23 -17.58
C PHE A 699 18.52 -2.04 -18.48
N ASN A 700 19.46 -1.12 -18.65
CA ASN A 700 19.33 -0.03 -19.60
C ASN A 700 19.92 -0.48 -20.95
N GLU A 701 19.09 -0.65 -21.97
CA GLU A 701 19.47 -1.17 -23.28
C GLU A 701 20.54 -0.31 -23.99
N MET A 702 20.72 0.95 -23.58
CA MET A 702 21.81 1.84 -24.01
C MET A 702 23.19 1.41 -23.47
N VAL A 703 23.26 0.61 -22.41
CA VAL A 703 24.53 0.21 -21.79
C VAL A 703 24.84 -1.24 -22.16
N LYS A 704 25.82 -1.43 -23.05
CA LYS A 704 26.22 -2.74 -23.54
C LYS A 704 27.58 -3.18 -22.98
N ASN A 705 27.74 -4.47 -22.79
CA ASN A 705 29.03 -5.14 -22.61
C ASN A 705 29.76 -5.24 -23.96
N PRO A 706 31.08 -5.55 -23.98
CA PRO A 706 31.83 -5.75 -25.23
C PRO A 706 31.26 -6.83 -26.16
N ASP A 707 30.51 -7.80 -25.62
CA ASP A 707 29.84 -8.88 -26.37
C ASP A 707 28.46 -8.46 -26.92
N GLY A 708 28.02 -7.22 -26.71
CA GLY A 708 26.73 -6.69 -27.15
C GLY A 708 25.55 -6.98 -26.21
N SER A 709 25.73 -7.76 -25.14
CA SER A 709 24.71 -7.98 -24.12
C SER A 709 24.47 -6.71 -23.28
N VAL A 710 23.27 -6.56 -22.72
CA VAL A 710 22.97 -5.40 -21.85
C VAL A 710 23.65 -5.57 -20.49
N ARG A 711 24.38 -4.55 -20.05
CA ARG A 711 25.03 -4.56 -18.74
C ARG A 711 24.00 -4.27 -17.66
N GLN A 712 23.89 -5.19 -16.70
CA GLN A 712 23.03 -5.02 -15.54
C GLN A 712 23.61 -3.97 -14.57
N GLY A 713 22.76 -3.09 -14.06
CA GLY A 713 23.10 -2.12 -13.02
C GLY A 713 22.40 -0.78 -13.17
N SER A 714 22.54 0.06 -12.15
CA SER A 714 22.13 1.47 -12.16
C SER A 714 23.09 2.30 -13.03
N LEU A 715 22.99 2.13 -14.34
CA LEU A 715 23.91 2.68 -15.34
C LEU A 715 23.15 3.40 -16.47
N ALA A 716 23.76 4.45 -17.00
CA ALA A 716 23.32 5.14 -18.20
C ALA A 716 24.52 5.52 -19.07
N ARG A 717 24.25 5.77 -20.36
CA ARG A 717 25.22 6.28 -21.33
C ARG A 717 24.86 7.72 -21.65
N VAL A 718 25.74 8.65 -21.30
CA VAL A 718 25.54 10.08 -21.55
C VAL A 718 25.89 10.39 -23.00
N GLU A 719 24.91 10.89 -23.73
CA GLU A 719 25.00 11.37 -25.10
C GLU A 719 25.12 12.91 -25.17
N PRO A 720 25.90 13.44 -26.15
CA PRO A 720 26.51 12.74 -27.29
C PRO A 720 27.90 12.12 -27.03
N GLU A 721 28.40 12.13 -25.80
CA GLU A 721 29.76 11.69 -25.47
C GLU A 721 29.94 10.16 -25.51
N GLY A 722 28.86 9.39 -25.47
CA GLY A 722 28.89 7.93 -25.39
C GLY A 722 29.45 7.38 -24.08
N GLN A 723 29.58 8.21 -23.04
CA GLN A 723 30.23 7.82 -21.77
C GLN A 723 29.26 7.06 -20.87
N VAL A 724 29.61 5.82 -20.50
CA VAL A 724 28.86 5.03 -19.52
C VAL A 724 29.27 5.43 -18.10
N MET A 725 28.29 5.73 -17.26
CA MET A 725 28.48 6.08 -15.84
C MET A 725 27.32 5.59 -14.98
N ARG A 726 27.42 5.77 -13.66
CA ARG A 726 26.32 5.51 -12.73
C ARG A 726 25.17 6.46 -13.05
N MET A 727 23.94 5.96 -12.92
CA MET A 727 22.73 6.64 -13.38
C MET A 727 22.55 8.03 -12.77
N TRP A 728 22.88 8.19 -11.48
CA TRP A 728 22.79 9.50 -10.81
C TRP A 728 23.71 10.54 -11.45
N GLU A 729 24.96 10.20 -11.76
CA GLU A 729 25.92 11.09 -12.41
C GLU A 729 25.46 11.48 -13.83
N ALA A 730 24.80 10.56 -14.55
CA ALA A 730 24.20 10.86 -15.84
C ALA A 730 23.03 11.86 -15.70
N ILE A 731 22.15 11.64 -14.71
CA ILE A 731 21.06 12.57 -14.37
C ILE A 731 21.63 13.95 -14.02
N GLU A 732 22.61 14.02 -13.12
CA GLU A 732 23.24 15.27 -12.68
C GLU A 732 23.89 16.01 -13.87
N THR A 733 24.53 15.27 -14.78
CA THR A 733 25.12 15.82 -16.01
C THR A 733 24.04 16.47 -16.90
N TYR A 734 22.91 15.81 -17.12
CA TYR A 734 21.83 16.38 -17.93
C TYR A 734 21.09 17.53 -17.26
N MET A 735 20.94 17.48 -15.93
CA MET A 735 20.39 18.59 -15.15
C MET A 735 21.26 19.85 -15.30
N GLN A 736 22.59 19.72 -15.23
CA GLN A 736 23.51 20.84 -15.44
C GLN A 736 23.45 21.40 -16.88
N ARG A 737 23.18 20.55 -17.87
CA ARG A 737 22.99 20.97 -19.28
C ARG A 737 21.64 21.66 -19.52
N GLY A 738 20.67 21.55 -18.60
CA GLY A 738 19.29 21.95 -18.87
C GLY A 738 18.66 21.17 -20.03
N GLN A 739 19.08 19.92 -20.24
CA GLN A 739 18.69 19.10 -21.39
C GLN A 739 17.28 18.51 -21.16
N PRO A 740 16.31 18.73 -22.08
CA PRO A 740 15.05 17.98 -22.08
C PRO A 740 15.31 16.49 -22.30
N LEU A 741 14.67 15.62 -21.50
CA LEU A 741 14.85 14.17 -21.58
C LEU A 741 13.57 13.42 -21.93
N ILE A 742 13.75 12.22 -22.47
CA ILE A 742 12.71 11.23 -22.74
C ILE A 742 13.12 9.88 -22.15
N VAL A 743 12.16 9.04 -21.79
CA VAL A 743 12.40 7.60 -21.51
C VAL A 743 11.68 6.80 -22.57
N ILE A 744 12.36 5.79 -23.13
CA ILE A 744 11.74 4.79 -24.01
C ILE A 744 11.66 3.48 -23.24
N ALA A 745 10.52 2.81 -23.26
CA ALA A 745 10.32 1.57 -22.51
C ALA A 745 9.53 0.52 -23.29
N GLY A 746 9.61 -0.72 -22.82
CA GLY A 746 8.82 -1.83 -23.32
C GLY A 746 7.39 -1.87 -22.78
N ALA A 747 6.82 -3.07 -22.76
CA ALA A 747 5.49 -3.31 -22.19
C ALA A 747 5.48 -3.21 -20.66
N ASP A 748 4.31 -2.96 -20.07
CA ASP A 748 4.06 -2.97 -18.62
C ASP A 748 4.99 -2.04 -17.81
N TYR A 749 5.28 -0.86 -18.36
CA TYR A 749 6.12 0.13 -17.70
C TYR A 749 5.46 0.69 -16.44
N GLY A 750 6.16 0.58 -15.31
CA GLY A 750 5.72 1.10 -14.01
C GLY A 750 4.91 0.12 -13.16
N GLN A 751 5.09 -1.19 -13.34
CA GLN A 751 4.32 -2.18 -12.55
C GLN A 751 4.71 -2.23 -11.06
N GLY A 752 3.77 -2.64 -10.21
CA GLY A 752 4.01 -2.85 -8.78
C GLY A 752 3.45 -1.74 -7.88
N SER A 753 4.23 -1.31 -6.87
CA SER A 753 3.74 -0.44 -5.79
C SER A 753 3.34 0.97 -6.25
N SER A 754 2.41 1.61 -5.54
CA SER A 754 1.86 2.95 -5.87
C SER A 754 2.78 4.14 -5.61
N ARG A 755 4.10 3.93 -5.48
CA ARG A 755 5.07 4.96 -5.09
C ARG A 755 5.15 6.08 -6.14
N ASP A 756 4.85 7.31 -5.71
CA ASP A 756 4.87 8.52 -6.54
C ASP A 756 6.28 8.99 -6.90
N TRP A 757 7.29 8.64 -6.08
CA TRP A 757 8.70 8.92 -6.37
C TRP A 757 9.23 8.29 -7.66
N ALA A 758 8.57 7.23 -8.16
CA ALA A 758 8.85 6.72 -9.49
C ALA A 758 8.50 7.72 -10.61
N ALA A 759 7.57 8.65 -10.38
CA ALA A 759 7.24 9.76 -11.27
C ALA A 759 7.97 11.06 -10.89
N LYS A 760 8.06 11.38 -9.59
CA LYS A 760 8.79 12.58 -9.11
C LYS A 760 10.26 12.51 -9.52
N GLY A 761 10.93 11.38 -9.29
CA GLY A 761 12.35 11.20 -9.63
C GLY A 761 12.63 11.41 -11.12
N VAL A 762 11.82 10.80 -12.01
CA VAL A 762 12.01 10.96 -13.47
C VAL A 762 11.73 12.39 -13.92
N ARG A 763 10.69 13.05 -13.40
CA ARG A 763 10.40 14.45 -13.73
C ARG A 763 11.53 15.36 -13.27
N LEU A 764 12.02 15.16 -12.04
CA LEU A 764 13.13 15.91 -11.44
C LEU A 764 14.45 15.70 -12.18
N ALA A 765 14.65 14.55 -12.83
CA ALA A 765 15.79 14.30 -13.71
C ALA A 765 15.73 15.11 -15.03
N GLY A 766 14.58 15.71 -15.38
CA GLY A 766 14.38 16.46 -16.61
C GLY A 766 13.58 15.72 -17.68
N VAL A 767 12.97 14.58 -17.36
CA VAL A 767 12.13 13.82 -18.30
C VAL A 767 10.81 14.57 -18.52
N GLU A 768 10.51 14.88 -19.78
CA GLU A 768 9.27 15.57 -20.20
C GLU A 768 8.22 14.60 -20.76
N ALA A 769 8.68 13.50 -21.37
CA ALA A 769 7.81 12.47 -21.96
C ALA A 769 8.36 11.06 -21.72
N ILE A 770 7.46 10.08 -21.69
CA ILE A 770 7.82 8.66 -21.69
C ILE A 770 7.07 8.00 -22.86
N VAL A 771 7.79 7.26 -23.71
CA VAL A 771 7.19 6.48 -24.78
C VAL A 771 7.37 4.99 -24.47
N ALA A 772 6.27 4.30 -24.18
CA ALA A 772 6.29 2.88 -23.81
C ALA A 772 5.41 2.04 -24.74
N GLU A 773 5.57 0.72 -24.74
CA GLU A 773 4.63 -0.18 -25.43
C GLU A 773 3.34 -0.37 -24.60
N GLY A 774 3.42 -0.16 -23.28
CA GLY A 774 2.27 -0.12 -22.37
C GLY A 774 2.63 0.47 -21.01
N PHE A 775 1.62 0.97 -20.29
CA PHE A 775 1.77 1.52 -18.94
C PHE A 775 0.86 0.81 -17.95
N GLU A 776 1.36 0.69 -16.72
CA GLU A 776 0.52 0.33 -15.58
C GLU A 776 -0.27 1.53 -15.04
N ARG A 777 -1.52 1.28 -14.63
CA ARG A 777 -2.53 2.32 -14.39
C ARG A 777 -2.07 3.40 -13.42
N ILE A 778 -1.61 3.01 -12.23
CA ILE A 778 -1.23 3.94 -11.16
C ILE A 778 0.00 4.76 -11.56
N HIS A 779 0.99 4.12 -12.18
CA HIS A 779 2.20 4.82 -12.58
C HIS A 779 1.91 5.86 -13.68
N ARG A 780 1.07 5.53 -14.66
CA ARG A 780 0.59 6.48 -15.67
C ARG A 780 -0.04 7.72 -15.03
N THR A 781 -0.93 7.54 -14.06
CA THR A 781 -1.56 8.66 -13.33
C THR A 781 -0.53 9.49 -12.55
N ASN A 782 0.45 8.85 -11.89
CA ASN A 782 1.51 9.57 -11.20
C ASN A 782 2.38 10.41 -12.16
N LEU A 783 2.69 9.90 -13.36
CA LEU A 783 3.42 10.65 -14.40
C LEU A 783 2.67 11.92 -14.80
N ILE A 784 1.36 11.81 -15.06
CA ILE A 784 0.49 12.94 -15.38
C ILE A 784 0.45 13.94 -14.23
N GLY A 785 0.34 13.45 -12.99
CA GLY A 785 0.37 14.27 -11.78
C GLY A 785 1.66 15.09 -11.62
N MET A 786 2.78 14.65 -12.20
CA MET A 786 4.06 15.38 -12.25
C MET A 786 4.29 16.14 -13.56
N GLY A 787 3.30 16.17 -14.46
CA GLY A 787 3.41 16.86 -15.75
C GLY A 787 4.30 16.16 -16.78
N VAL A 788 4.58 14.86 -16.61
CA VAL A 788 5.26 14.03 -17.62
C VAL A 788 4.22 13.47 -18.59
N LEU A 789 4.48 13.54 -19.89
CA LEU A 789 3.53 13.08 -20.92
C LEU A 789 3.69 11.57 -21.18
N PRO A 790 2.71 10.71 -20.81
CA PRO A 790 2.76 9.31 -21.17
C PRO A 790 2.30 9.10 -22.62
N LEU A 791 3.13 8.46 -23.41
CA LEU A 791 2.91 8.16 -24.83
C LEU A 791 3.07 6.66 -25.06
N GLN A 792 2.18 6.08 -25.87
CA GLN A 792 2.21 4.66 -26.15
C GLN A 792 2.48 4.41 -27.64
N PHE A 793 3.40 3.50 -27.95
CA PHE A 793 3.58 3.00 -29.32
C PHE A 793 2.28 2.36 -29.84
N LEU A 794 2.02 2.48 -31.14
CA LEU A 794 0.89 1.75 -31.74
C LEU A 794 1.23 0.24 -31.84
N PRO A 795 0.22 -0.64 -31.89
CA PRO A 795 0.44 -2.07 -32.05
C PRO A 795 1.38 -2.39 -33.23
N GLY A 796 2.38 -3.24 -32.98
CA GLY A 796 3.40 -3.61 -33.96
C GLY A 796 4.58 -2.65 -34.06
N GLN A 797 4.60 -1.57 -33.27
CA GLN A 797 5.73 -0.65 -33.14
C GLN A 797 6.37 -0.80 -31.76
N SER A 798 7.70 -0.76 -31.74
CA SER A 798 8.52 -0.80 -30.53
C SER A 798 9.87 -0.14 -30.75
N ARG A 799 10.60 0.06 -29.66
CA ARG A 799 12.00 0.48 -29.67
C ARG A 799 12.89 -0.36 -30.59
N HIS A 800 12.60 -1.66 -30.70
CA HIS A 800 13.33 -2.59 -31.58
C HIS A 800 12.96 -2.41 -33.05
N THR A 801 11.67 -2.27 -33.38
CA THR A 801 11.24 -2.05 -34.78
C THR A 801 11.72 -0.72 -35.35
N LEU A 802 11.94 0.27 -34.47
CA LEU A 802 12.44 1.59 -34.83
C LEU A 802 13.97 1.68 -34.78
N ALA A 803 14.63 0.57 -34.38
CA ALA A 803 16.08 0.43 -34.22
C ALA A 803 16.69 1.55 -33.36
N LEU A 804 16.06 1.84 -32.22
CA LEU A 804 16.53 2.88 -31.30
C LEU A 804 17.72 2.39 -30.48
N ASP A 805 18.81 3.15 -30.45
CA ASP A 805 20.02 2.82 -29.69
C ASP A 805 20.40 3.85 -28.61
N GLY A 806 19.69 4.98 -28.58
CA GLY A 806 19.84 6.04 -27.59
C GLY A 806 20.64 7.24 -28.10
N THR A 807 21.26 7.18 -29.27
CA THR A 807 22.02 8.31 -29.85
C THR A 807 21.10 9.40 -30.43
N GLU A 808 19.83 9.09 -30.64
CA GLU A 808 18.85 9.96 -31.27
C GLU A 808 18.40 11.12 -30.38
N THR A 809 17.74 12.10 -30.99
CA THR A 809 16.93 13.10 -30.28
C THR A 809 15.49 13.08 -30.76
N PHE A 810 14.56 13.48 -29.90
CA PHE A 810 13.13 13.28 -30.10
C PHE A 810 12.32 14.58 -29.97
N ASP A 811 11.33 14.73 -30.85
CA ASP A 811 10.25 15.72 -30.68
C ASP A 811 8.89 15.02 -30.59
N VAL A 812 7.95 15.59 -29.84
CA VAL A 812 6.54 15.15 -29.81
C VAL A 812 5.65 16.28 -30.32
N ILE A 813 4.85 16.00 -31.35
CA ILE A 813 4.11 17.00 -32.11
C ILE A 813 2.62 16.61 -32.19
N GLY A 814 1.74 17.55 -31.87
CA GLY A 814 0.28 17.40 -32.04
C GLY A 814 -0.51 18.05 -30.89
N GLY A 815 -1.82 18.20 -31.09
CA GLY A 815 -2.73 18.71 -30.06
C GLY A 815 -3.12 17.64 -29.05
N ARG A 816 -3.11 17.99 -27.76
CA ARG A 816 -3.41 17.07 -26.66
C ARG A 816 -4.91 17.12 -26.33
N HIS A 817 -5.58 16.01 -26.56
CA HIS A 817 -6.95 15.72 -26.13
C HIS A 817 -7.02 14.24 -25.73
N PRO A 818 -8.08 13.78 -25.03
CA PRO A 818 -8.14 12.41 -24.56
C PRO A 818 -7.96 11.40 -25.71
N GLY A 819 -6.99 10.49 -25.57
CA GLY A 819 -6.68 9.47 -26.57
C GLY A 819 -6.15 9.98 -27.92
N ALA A 820 -5.64 11.22 -27.98
CA ALA A 820 -5.11 11.82 -29.22
C ALA A 820 -3.98 10.98 -29.84
N ARG A 821 -3.88 10.99 -31.17
CA ARG A 821 -2.71 10.45 -31.89
C ARG A 821 -1.71 11.58 -32.16
N LEU A 822 -0.51 11.44 -31.63
CA LEU A 822 0.59 12.40 -31.77
C LEU A 822 1.70 11.82 -32.65
N THR A 823 2.59 12.69 -33.14
CA THR A 823 3.77 12.29 -33.91
C THR A 823 5.01 12.33 -33.04
N LEU A 824 5.70 11.20 -32.90
CA LEU A 824 7.06 11.12 -32.38
C LEU A 824 8.04 11.26 -33.55
N ARG A 825 8.77 12.36 -33.61
CA ARG A 825 9.84 12.59 -34.59
C ARG A 825 11.17 12.17 -33.98
N ILE A 826 11.94 11.41 -34.75
CA ILE A 826 13.22 10.83 -34.34
C ILE A 826 14.31 11.39 -35.25
N HIS A 827 15.25 12.14 -34.68
CA HIS A 827 16.41 12.70 -35.36
C HIS A 827 17.63 11.82 -35.08
N ARG A 828 18.21 11.25 -36.14
CA ARG A 828 19.33 10.32 -36.06
C ARG A 828 20.67 11.05 -36.16
N GLN A 829 21.73 10.42 -35.69
CA GLN A 829 23.07 11.01 -35.70
C GLN A 829 23.63 11.26 -37.12
N ASP A 830 23.19 10.48 -38.11
CA ASP A 830 23.54 10.64 -39.53
C ASP A 830 22.80 11.81 -40.21
N GLY A 831 21.97 12.55 -39.46
CA GLY A 831 21.14 13.64 -39.96
C GLY A 831 19.82 13.20 -40.59
N SER A 832 19.57 11.90 -40.72
CA SER A 832 18.29 11.38 -41.18
C SER A 832 17.20 11.60 -40.12
N GLN A 833 15.95 11.70 -40.59
CA GLN A 833 14.78 11.82 -39.73
C GLN A 833 13.79 10.72 -40.05
N SER A 834 13.18 10.17 -39.01
CA SER A 834 12.03 9.28 -39.12
C SER A 834 10.92 9.76 -38.19
N GLN A 835 9.70 9.29 -38.44
CA GLN A 835 8.56 9.65 -37.61
C GLN A 835 7.67 8.44 -37.41
N THR A 836 7.06 8.35 -36.24
CA THR A 836 6.03 7.36 -35.95
C THR A 836 4.86 7.99 -35.21
N THR A 837 3.69 7.37 -35.33
CA THR A 837 2.51 7.78 -34.56
C THR A 837 2.54 7.11 -33.19
N VAL A 838 2.22 7.88 -32.15
CA VAL A 838 2.07 7.40 -30.78
C VAL A 838 0.71 7.84 -30.23
N LEU A 839 0.15 7.05 -29.33
CA LEU A 839 -1.09 7.36 -28.62
C LEU A 839 -0.76 8.21 -27.38
N CYS A 840 -1.42 9.36 -27.25
CA CYS A 840 -1.43 10.16 -26.03
C CYS A 840 -2.24 9.45 -24.97
N ARG A 841 -1.61 9.06 -23.86
CA ARG A 841 -2.26 8.35 -22.75
C ARG A 841 -2.76 9.30 -21.65
N LEU A 842 -3.21 10.48 -22.08
CA LEU A 842 -4.18 11.28 -21.33
C LEU A 842 -5.55 10.74 -21.72
N ASP A 843 -6.24 10.12 -20.79
CA ASP A 843 -7.43 9.31 -21.05
C ASP A 843 -8.73 10.07 -20.72
N SER A 844 -8.65 11.24 -20.06
CA SER A 844 -9.80 12.11 -19.73
C SER A 844 -9.49 13.61 -19.86
N ASP A 845 -10.53 14.44 -19.96
CA ASP A 845 -10.39 15.90 -20.02
C ASP A 845 -9.73 16.48 -18.77
N GLU A 846 -10.00 15.90 -17.59
CA GLU A 846 -9.35 16.29 -16.34
C GLU A 846 -7.84 16.02 -16.39
N GLU A 847 -7.42 14.88 -16.91
CA GLU A 847 -6.00 14.55 -17.06
C GLU A 847 -5.29 15.51 -18.03
N VAL A 848 -5.98 15.93 -19.09
CA VAL A 848 -5.46 16.99 -19.99
C VAL A 848 -5.28 18.30 -19.21
N GLN A 849 -6.26 18.70 -18.42
CA GLN A 849 -6.17 19.92 -17.61
C GLN A 849 -5.05 19.88 -16.57
N ILE A 850 -4.86 18.75 -15.89
CA ILE A 850 -3.76 18.52 -14.94
C ILE A 850 -2.42 18.59 -15.66
N TYR A 851 -2.29 17.89 -16.79
CA TYR A 851 -1.07 17.92 -17.58
C TYR A 851 -0.77 19.35 -18.05
N GLU A 852 -1.72 20.07 -18.65
CA GLU A 852 -1.46 21.42 -19.18
C GLU A 852 -1.05 22.41 -18.08
N ALA A 853 -1.59 22.27 -16.87
CA ALA A 853 -1.19 23.08 -15.73
C ALA A 853 0.24 22.81 -15.22
N GLY A 854 0.88 21.72 -15.65
CA GLY A 854 2.23 21.32 -15.24
C GLY A 854 2.26 20.20 -14.19
N GLY A 855 1.10 19.68 -13.79
CA GLY A 855 0.95 18.69 -12.72
C GLY A 855 -0.21 19.03 -11.78
N VAL A 856 -0.50 18.11 -10.85
CA VAL A 856 -1.65 18.23 -9.93
C VAL A 856 -1.48 19.39 -8.95
N LEU A 857 -0.27 19.57 -8.42
CA LEU A 857 0.05 20.63 -7.46
C LEU A 857 0.03 22.01 -8.12
N GLN A 858 0.54 22.12 -9.35
CA GLN A 858 0.50 23.36 -10.13
C GLN A 858 -0.94 23.72 -10.49
N ARG A 859 -1.76 22.74 -10.89
CA ARG A 859 -3.18 22.96 -11.16
C ARG A 859 -3.91 23.52 -9.94
N PHE A 860 -3.69 22.91 -8.77
CA PHE A 860 -4.29 23.40 -7.54
C PHE A 860 -3.86 24.84 -7.22
N ALA A 861 -2.57 25.16 -7.33
CA ALA A 861 -2.08 26.51 -7.08
C ALA A 861 -2.76 27.55 -8.00
N GLN A 862 -2.90 27.23 -9.29
CA GLN A 862 -3.60 28.08 -10.25
C GLN A 862 -5.07 28.29 -9.88
N ASP A 863 -5.79 27.20 -9.58
CA ASP A 863 -7.20 27.25 -9.20
C ASP A 863 -7.40 28.05 -7.90
N PHE A 864 -6.50 27.88 -6.92
CA PHE A 864 -6.51 28.60 -5.64
C PHE A 864 -6.33 30.11 -5.83
N LEU A 865 -5.33 30.52 -6.60
CA LEU A 865 -5.04 31.94 -6.85
C LEU A 865 -6.15 32.62 -7.68
N ALA A 866 -6.75 31.90 -8.63
CA ALA A 866 -7.90 32.39 -9.40
C ALA A 866 -9.14 32.63 -8.51
N GLN A 867 -9.39 31.74 -7.54
CA GLN A 867 -10.48 31.91 -6.57
C GLN A 867 -10.20 33.06 -5.59
N ALA A 868 -8.96 33.24 -5.16
CA ALA A 868 -8.57 34.35 -4.28
C ALA A 868 -8.70 35.72 -4.97
N GLY A 869 -8.38 35.80 -6.27
CA GLY A 869 -8.50 37.03 -7.08
C GLY A 869 -9.93 37.40 -7.50
N SER A 870 -10.91 36.49 -7.35
CA SER A 870 -12.32 36.70 -7.74
C SER A 870 -13.24 37.08 -6.58
N ARG A 871 -12.71 37.41 -5.40
CA ARG A 871 -13.53 38.02 -4.33
C ARG A 871 -14.10 39.36 -4.83
N PRO A 872 -15.43 39.59 -4.74
CA PRO A 872 -15.97 40.91 -4.98
C PRO A 872 -15.33 41.87 -3.97
N VAL A 873 -14.79 42.98 -4.47
CA VAL A 873 -14.45 44.12 -3.63
C VAL A 873 -15.71 44.48 -2.85
N ASP A 874 -15.65 44.42 -1.53
CA ASP A 874 -16.73 44.79 -0.63
C ASP A 874 -17.27 46.18 -1.04
N ALA A 875 -18.49 46.21 -1.60
CA ALA A 875 -19.18 47.44 -1.97
C ALA A 875 -19.69 48.24 -0.75
N THR A 876 -19.13 47.99 0.43
CA THR A 876 -19.48 48.65 1.69
C THR A 876 -18.49 49.73 2.11
N ALA A 877 -17.37 49.92 1.39
CA ALA A 877 -16.41 51.00 1.66
C ALA A 877 -16.71 52.33 0.95
N ALA A 878 -17.73 52.41 0.09
CA ALA A 878 -18.08 53.61 -0.68
C ALA A 878 -19.25 54.44 -0.11
N ALA A 879 -19.67 54.20 1.15
CA ALA A 879 -20.79 54.91 1.78
C ALA A 879 -20.40 55.82 2.96
N ASN A 880 -19.11 56.07 3.20
CA ASN A 880 -18.63 56.99 4.24
C ASN A 880 -17.68 58.05 3.68
N VAL A 881 -18.07 58.72 2.60
CA VAL A 881 -17.63 60.09 2.26
C VAL A 881 -18.79 60.80 1.57
N ALA A 882 -19.69 61.38 2.37
CA ALA A 882 -20.62 62.42 1.98
C ALA A 882 -20.78 63.39 3.16
#